data_AF-A0A2U1KG64-F1
#
_entry.id   AF-A0A2U1KG64-F1
#
_cell.length_a   1.000
_cell.length_b   1.000
_cell.length_c   1.000
_cell.angle_alpha   90.00
_cell.angle_beta   90.00
_cell.angle_gamma   90.00
#
_symmetry.space_group_name_H-M   'P 1'
#
loop_
_entity.id
_entity.type
_entity.pdbx_description
1 polymer ?
#
loop_
_entity_poly.entity_id
_entity_poly.type
_entity_poly.pdbx_seq_one_letter_code
_entity_poly.pdbx_strand_id
1 'polypeptide(L)'
;MATPSSPATNTMLTIPEKKTTATNLYNPLRTFIVNNYSQHEAQTHEDDLQTLNSLRTQIQNQTNDRDVIVSYYKALTAVESRFPIGKEENHARVSFTWYDAFKTRSKVSEESVQFEKSAVLFNLGAVSGKMAVGFERGSVEGRREAVKAFVYAAGVFGFLKENVSGKGGGGGGGGVDVGVECVGMLEKVMLAQGQECVFENALVKGSSHSVCAKIARQVGLYYEEAAAALNVAPLSQHFDKTWTSHIQLKAALYYAEACYRYSLELHEKDEIGEEIARLKSGITALTDAKKSAPRGAPQQILDAINKLEINLNANLDTAMKENDRVYLMRVPPASSLAPLPAISLVKSMDMTDVLDASKDRMFASLVPDGSAKALSRYTEMVDDVIRTQAEKLQQGSELARVHLKEMNLPDSILALEGHAVLPTALWEDVEAVQVSGGPAGLQGELQQLQDLRRVNHELVVQTEELIQKEAAEDAQFRTQFGTRWTRPQSSTLTKNLQDRLNRFAANLKQAADSDGKVERSMRDNMALMSILDSRPIESALPTLARPIMSLDANEDAIVGALKQSLTQLETLGAQRAGLEDMLKDMKRKDDILPKMMAMTGSYEDLFRKEISKYDHICEEISQNLQAQDQLLLQIQAQNNQFASTFNIEEYRASCEKCYKQIEAAVAKYREIKENINEGLKFYVTLQEAITNIKQQASDFAMTRSIQCRDMIEDVQRQMSGLGVQDGRNSSSNNYSSQSGPTNTPNTPRPQTPYYHHPPQSGYAQHPQQPPPYHMAPPGGPPYPTQQGQQPGPSGPQYGQPGWQNSYYNPQGQQPQYPPYQYYKQ
;
A
#
# COMPACT_ATOMS: atom_id res chain seq x y z
N MET A 1 -41.73 -77.35 -0.76
CA MET A 1 -40.48 -76.59 -1.01
C MET A 1 -40.44 -76.23 -2.50
N ALA A 2 -40.64 -74.96 -2.84
CA ALA A 2 -40.34 -74.48 -4.19
C ALA A 2 -38.84 -74.18 -4.29
N THR A 3 -38.21 -74.46 -5.43
CA THR A 3 -36.83 -74.02 -5.69
C THR A 3 -36.81 -72.50 -5.85
N PRO A 4 -35.80 -71.78 -5.30
CA PRO A 4 -35.68 -70.35 -5.52
C PRO A 4 -35.38 -70.10 -7.00
N SER A 5 -36.37 -69.62 -7.75
CA SER A 5 -36.18 -69.34 -9.16
C SER A 5 -35.13 -68.25 -9.32
N SER A 6 -34.04 -68.53 -10.04
CA SER A 6 -33.00 -67.52 -10.28
C SER A 6 -33.63 -66.25 -10.87
N PRO A 7 -33.30 -65.05 -10.34
CA PRO A 7 -33.86 -63.80 -10.85
C PRO A 7 -33.45 -63.62 -12.31
N ALA A 8 -34.43 -63.34 -13.18
CA ALA A 8 -34.15 -63.04 -14.57
C ALA A 8 -33.53 -61.63 -14.64
N THR A 9 -32.27 -61.53 -15.06
CA THR A 9 -31.57 -60.25 -15.19
C THR A 9 -32.11 -59.49 -16.40
N ASN A 10 -33.15 -58.67 -16.17
CA ASN A 10 -33.80 -57.85 -17.20
C ASN A 10 -32.81 -56.91 -17.90
N THR A 11 -33.06 -56.58 -19.18
CA THR A 11 -32.27 -55.56 -19.89
C THR A 11 -32.31 -54.23 -19.14
N MET A 12 -31.19 -53.52 -19.07
CA MET A 12 -31.10 -52.14 -18.54
C MET A 12 -30.89 -51.17 -19.70
N LEU A 13 -31.35 -49.93 -19.56
CA LEU A 13 -31.00 -48.83 -20.46
C LEU A 13 -29.60 -48.30 -20.13
N THR A 14 -28.82 -48.09 -21.19
CA THR A 14 -27.61 -47.26 -21.18
C THR A 14 -27.94 -45.91 -21.81
N ILE A 15 -27.34 -44.84 -21.28
CA ILE A 15 -27.47 -43.50 -21.83
C ILE A 15 -26.35 -43.31 -22.87
N PRO A 16 -26.65 -42.91 -24.12
CA PRO A 16 -25.63 -42.63 -25.12
C PRO A 16 -24.83 -41.38 -24.73
N GLU A 17 -23.51 -41.40 -24.93
CA GLU A 17 -22.65 -40.24 -24.70
C GLU A 17 -22.83 -39.18 -25.79
N LYS A 18 -22.89 -37.90 -25.41
CA LYS A 18 -22.82 -36.77 -26.35
C LYS A 18 -21.46 -36.76 -27.01
N LYS A 19 -21.44 -36.40 -28.29
CA LYS A 19 -20.21 -36.23 -29.08
C LYS A 19 -19.90 -34.74 -29.26
N THR A 20 -18.63 -34.40 -29.44
CA THR A 20 -18.17 -33.01 -29.62
C THR A 20 -17.19 -32.92 -30.78
N THR A 21 -16.98 -31.72 -31.32
CA THR A 21 -15.90 -31.46 -32.28
C THR A 21 -14.59 -31.16 -31.57
N ALA A 22 -13.50 -31.09 -32.33
CA ALA A 22 -12.28 -30.45 -31.88
C ALA A 22 -12.56 -28.96 -31.59
N THR A 23 -12.20 -28.51 -30.39
CA THR A 23 -12.20 -27.11 -29.95
C THR A 23 -10.85 -26.84 -29.29
N ASN A 24 -10.17 -25.76 -29.70
CA ASN A 24 -8.92 -25.30 -29.11
C ASN A 24 -9.24 -24.27 -28.03
N LEU A 25 -8.83 -24.54 -26.78
CA LEU A 25 -9.01 -23.64 -25.64
C LEU A 25 -7.77 -22.79 -25.40
N TYR A 26 -6.60 -23.37 -25.63
CA TYR A 26 -5.29 -22.76 -25.41
C TYR A 26 -5.15 -21.38 -26.08
N ASN A 27 -5.32 -21.30 -27.41
CA ASN A 27 -5.11 -20.08 -28.19
C ASN A 27 -6.03 -18.90 -27.76
N PRO A 28 -7.37 -19.03 -27.76
CA PRO A 28 -8.25 -17.90 -27.44
C PRO A 28 -8.10 -17.42 -25.99
N LEU A 29 -7.87 -18.33 -25.04
CA LEU A 29 -7.64 -17.98 -23.64
C LEU A 29 -6.28 -17.30 -23.45
N ARG A 30 -5.21 -17.81 -24.08
CA ARG A 30 -3.89 -17.17 -24.03
C ARG A 30 -3.92 -15.76 -24.61
N THR A 31 -4.56 -15.56 -25.76
CA THR A 31 -4.74 -14.23 -26.36
C THR A 31 -5.53 -13.29 -25.45
N PHE A 32 -6.56 -13.79 -24.75
CA PHE A 32 -7.28 -13.00 -23.75
C PHE A 32 -6.35 -12.56 -22.60
N ILE A 33 -5.46 -13.42 -22.08
CA ILE A 33 -4.52 -13.04 -21.01
C ILE A 33 -3.53 -11.97 -21.51
N VAL A 34 -2.96 -12.15 -22.71
CA VAL A 34 -2.02 -11.19 -23.30
C VAL A 34 -2.65 -9.81 -23.48
N ASN A 35 -3.90 -9.75 -23.93
CA ASN A 35 -4.59 -8.51 -24.25
C ASN A 35 -5.12 -7.75 -23.02
N ASN A 36 -5.55 -8.46 -21.96
CA ASN A 36 -6.17 -7.84 -20.79
C ASN A 36 -5.22 -7.70 -19.58
N TYR A 37 -4.14 -8.48 -19.51
CA TYR A 37 -3.18 -8.45 -18.40
C TYR A 37 -1.76 -8.18 -18.93
N SER A 38 -1.05 -9.21 -19.39
CA SER A 38 0.28 -9.08 -20.02
C SER A 38 0.75 -10.38 -20.69
N GLN A 39 1.79 -10.25 -21.53
CA GLN A 39 2.55 -11.39 -22.05
C GLN A 39 3.29 -12.18 -20.94
N HIS A 40 3.55 -11.58 -19.77
CA HIS A 40 4.16 -12.27 -18.63
C HIS A 40 3.15 -13.17 -17.92
N GLU A 41 1.96 -12.66 -17.59
CA GLU A 41 0.85 -13.46 -17.03
C GLU A 41 0.47 -14.64 -17.94
N ALA A 42 0.45 -14.39 -19.26
CA ALA A 42 0.20 -15.45 -20.25
C ALA A 42 1.29 -16.54 -20.28
N GLN A 43 2.49 -16.23 -19.79
CA GLN A 43 3.60 -17.19 -19.65
C GLN A 43 3.57 -17.91 -18.28
N THR A 44 3.09 -17.24 -17.22
CA THR A 44 2.86 -17.83 -15.90
C THR A 44 1.76 -18.90 -15.93
N HIS A 45 0.70 -18.67 -16.71
CA HIS A 45 -0.42 -19.62 -16.89
C HIS A 45 -0.27 -20.58 -18.08
N GLU A 46 0.93 -20.71 -18.64
CA GLU A 46 1.21 -21.57 -19.80
C GLU A 46 0.87 -23.05 -19.51
N ASP A 47 1.24 -23.57 -18.34
CA ASP A 47 0.95 -24.95 -17.90
C ASP A 47 -0.55 -25.18 -17.65
N ASP A 48 -1.26 -24.18 -17.09
CA ASP A 48 -2.72 -24.23 -16.89
C ASP A 48 -3.45 -24.35 -18.24
N LEU A 49 -3.07 -23.51 -19.21
CA LEU A 49 -3.65 -23.48 -20.55
C LEU A 49 -3.42 -24.81 -21.30
N GLN A 50 -2.20 -25.37 -21.19
CA GLN A 50 -1.87 -26.66 -21.80
C GLN A 50 -2.64 -27.82 -21.12
N THR A 51 -2.73 -27.81 -19.79
CA THR A 51 -3.48 -28.82 -19.01
C THR A 51 -4.97 -28.82 -19.36
N LEU A 52 -5.60 -27.64 -19.38
CA LEU A 52 -7.00 -27.46 -19.76
C LEU A 52 -7.29 -27.99 -21.19
N ASN A 53 -6.40 -27.68 -22.14
CA ASN A 53 -6.54 -28.11 -23.53
C ASN A 53 -6.26 -29.62 -23.71
N SER A 54 -5.34 -30.20 -22.94
CA SER A 54 -5.10 -31.64 -22.86
C SER A 54 -6.31 -32.39 -22.33
N LEU A 55 -6.89 -31.95 -21.21
CA LEU A 55 -8.12 -32.51 -20.64
C LEU A 55 -9.25 -32.49 -21.67
N ARG A 56 -9.50 -31.35 -22.33
CA ARG A 56 -10.52 -31.27 -23.39
C ARG A 56 -10.25 -32.20 -24.58
N THR A 57 -8.99 -32.45 -24.91
CA THR A 57 -8.61 -33.39 -25.99
C THR A 57 -8.92 -34.84 -25.61
N GLN A 58 -8.76 -35.22 -24.34
CA GLN A 58 -9.16 -36.54 -23.83
C GLN A 58 -10.68 -36.73 -23.88
N ILE A 59 -11.45 -35.70 -23.51
CA ILE A 59 -12.93 -35.69 -23.61
C ILE A 59 -13.41 -35.82 -25.07
N GLN A 60 -12.75 -35.16 -26.03
CA GLN A 60 -13.05 -35.32 -27.47
C GLN A 60 -12.91 -36.78 -27.91
N ASN A 61 -11.88 -37.47 -27.40
CA ASN A 61 -11.53 -38.85 -27.74
C ASN A 61 -12.39 -39.91 -27.00
N GLN A 62 -13.44 -39.52 -26.26
CA GLN A 62 -14.35 -40.44 -25.55
C GLN A 62 -13.62 -41.42 -24.61
N THR A 63 -12.70 -40.90 -23.79
CA THR A 63 -12.17 -41.65 -22.64
C THR A 63 -13.30 -42.03 -21.69
N ASN A 64 -13.46 -43.33 -21.40
CA ASN A 64 -14.44 -43.85 -20.42
C ASN A 64 -14.03 -43.58 -18.96
N ASP A 65 -13.16 -42.59 -18.75
CA ASP A 65 -12.54 -42.26 -17.47
C ASP A 65 -13.32 -41.13 -16.80
N ARG A 66 -13.91 -41.44 -15.64
CA ARG A 66 -14.74 -40.49 -14.87
C ARG A 66 -13.88 -39.41 -14.22
N ASP A 67 -12.63 -39.72 -13.85
CA ASP A 67 -11.77 -38.80 -13.10
C ASP A 67 -11.20 -37.73 -14.03
N VAL A 68 -10.96 -38.05 -15.30
CA VAL A 68 -10.68 -37.07 -16.37
C VAL A 68 -11.87 -36.14 -16.60
N ILE A 69 -13.11 -36.67 -16.64
CA ILE A 69 -14.32 -35.86 -16.84
C ILE A 69 -14.58 -34.93 -15.63
N VAL A 70 -14.40 -35.42 -14.39
CA VAL A 70 -14.49 -34.61 -13.17
C VAL A 70 -13.41 -33.54 -13.13
N SER A 71 -12.16 -33.87 -13.45
CA SER A 71 -11.04 -32.92 -13.49
C SER A 71 -11.28 -31.81 -14.51
N TYR A 72 -11.80 -32.16 -15.70
CA TYR A 72 -12.14 -31.17 -16.71
C TYR A 72 -13.32 -30.26 -16.29
N TYR A 73 -14.33 -30.79 -15.59
CA TYR A 73 -15.41 -29.98 -15.03
C TYR A 73 -14.92 -28.96 -13.98
N LYS A 74 -13.93 -29.34 -13.15
CA LYS A 74 -13.31 -28.42 -12.17
C LYS A 74 -12.51 -27.32 -12.86
N ALA A 75 -11.66 -27.70 -13.82
CA ALA A 75 -10.92 -26.75 -14.65
C ALA A 75 -11.86 -25.77 -15.40
N LEU A 76 -12.99 -26.24 -15.93
CA LEU A 76 -14.02 -25.37 -16.53
C LEU A 76 -14.68 -24.42 -15.52
N THR A 77 -14.78 -24.81 -14.26
CA THR A 77 -15.33 -23.94 -13.20
C THR A 77 -14.33 -22.87 -12.78
N ALA A 78 -13.03 -23.19 -12.75
CA ALA A 78 -11.97 -22.18 -12.65
C ALA A 78 -12.05 -21.21 -13.84
N VAL A 79 -12.12 -21.72 -15.08
CA VAL A 79 -12.23 -20.90 -16.30
C VAL A 79 -13.45 -19.97 -16.27
N GLU A 80 -14.63 -20.46 -15.89
CA GLU A 80 -15.85 -19.65 -15.76
C GLU A 80 -15.65 -18.43 -14.84
N SER A 81 -14.96 -18.63 -13.72
CA SER A 81 -14.68 -17.58 -12.72
C SER A 81 -13.52 -16.65 -13.07
N ARG A 82 -12.93 -16.76 -14.27
CA ARG A 82 -11.68 -16.08 -14.68
C ARG A 82 -11.71 -15.50 -16.09
N PHE A 83 -12.44 -16.13 -17.00
CA PHE A 83 -12.52 -15.76 -18.41
C PHE A 83 -13.98 -15.47 -18.80
N PRO A 84 -14.36 -14.20 -19.02
CA PRO A 84 -15.63 -13.89 -19.64
C PRO A 84 -15.62 -14.42 -21.08
N ILE A 85 -16.31 -15.52 -21.32
CA ILE A 85 -16.51 -16.14 -22.63
C ILE A 85 -17.90 -15.77 -23.13
N GLY A 86 -17.98 -15.20 -24.34
CA GLY A 86 -19.24 -14.79 -24.94
C GLY A 86 -19.03 -13.93 -26.19
N LYS A 87 -20.15 -13.46 -26.75
CA LYS A 87 -20.19 -12.76 -28.04
C LYS A 87 -19.85 -11.27 -27.99
N GLU A 88 -19.59 -10.75 -26.79
CA GLU A 88 -19.28 -9.34 -26.51
C GLU A 88 -17.84 -8.96 -26.89
N GLU A 89 -17.55 -7.66 -26.82
CA GLU A 89 -16.20 -7.12 -27.01
C GLU A 89 -15.33 -7.39 -25.76
N ASN A 90 -14.01 -7.51 -25.93
CA ASN A 90 -13.05 -7.96 -24.91
C ASN A 90 -13.24 -9.40 -24.36
N HIS A 91 -14.35 -10.08 -24.62
CA HIS A 91 -14.57 -11.48 -24.19
C HIS A 91 -13.71 -12.49 -24.95
N ALA A 92 -13.32 -13.57 -24.26
CA ALA A 92 -12.59 -14.69 -24.86
C ALA A 92 -13.52 -15.49 -25.80
N ARG A 93 -13.16 -15.56 -27.09
CA ARG A 93 -13.99 -16.14 -28.14
C ARG A 93 -13.75 -17.65 -28.28
N VAL A 94 -14.49 -18.44 -27.50
CA VAL A 94 -14.40 -19.91 -27.49
C VAL A 94 -15.76 -20.51 -27.88
N SER A 95 -15.84 -21.16 -29.05
CA SER A 95 -17.07 -21.85 -29.48
C SER A 95 -16.99 -23.35 -29.16
N PHE A 96 -17.93 -23.81 -28.36
CA PHE A 96 -18.10 -25.21 -27.98
C PHE A 96 -19.22 -25.82 -28.83
N THR A 97 -18.98 -26.98 -29.46
CA THR A 97 -19.98 -27.68 -30.27
C THR A 97 -20.23 -29.08 -29.76
N TRP A 98 -21.50 -29.41 -29.50
CA TRP A 98 -21.93 -30.72 -29.05
C TRP A 98 -23.11 -31.23 -29.88
N TYR A 99 -23.08 -32.53 -30.15
CA TYR A 99 -24.17 -33.28 -30.75
C TYR A 99 -25.17 -33.71 -29.66
N ASP A 100 -26.43 -33.86 -30.06
CA ASP A 100 -27.48 -34.39 -29.20
C ASP A 100 -27.28 -35.91 -29.00
N ALA A 101 -27.34 -36.37 -27.74
CA ALA A 101 -27.10 -37.75 -27.34
C ALA A 101 -28.06 -38.74 -28.00
N PHE A 102 -29.34 -38.35 -28.12
CA PHE A 102 -30.41 -39.21 -28.62
C PHE A 102 -30.68 -38.92 -30.10
N LYS A 103 -30.65 -37.65 -30.50
CA LYS A 103 -30.78 -37.21 -31.91
C LYS A 103 -29.42 -36.90 -32.53
N THR A 104 -28.55 -37.90 -32.64
CA THR A 104 -27.12 -37.81 -33.08
C THR A 104 -26.79 -37.01 -34.36
N ARG A 105 -27.77 -36.62 -35.19
CA ARG A 105 -27.59 -35.70 -36.33
C ARG A 105 -27.77 -34.22 -35.98
N SER A 106 -28.41 -33.92 -34.87
CA SER A 106 -28.58 -32.59 -34.30
C SER A 106 -27.31 -32.16 -33.57
N LYS A 107 -26.98 -30.87 -33.64
CA LYS A 107 -25.87 -30.27 -32.90
C LYS A 107 -26.21 -28.83 -32.50
N VAL A 108 -25.62 -28.39 -31.40
CA VAL A 108 -25.67 -27.01 -30.90
C VAL A 108 -24.23 -26.51 -30.76
N SER A 109 -24.01 -25.24 -31.10
CA SER A 109 -22.70 -24.58 -31.12
C SER A 109 -22.82 -23.23 -30.41
N GLU A 110 -22.24 -23.09 -29.22
CA GLU A 110 -22.36 -21.86 -28.42
C GLU A 110 -21.03 -21.35 -27.85
N GLU A 111 -20.96 -20.04 -27.66
CA GLU A 111 -19.85 -19.36 -27.01
C GLU A 111 -20.14 -19.23 -25.50
N SER A 112 -20.20 -20.37 -24.79
CA SER A 112 -20.55 -20.41 -23.36
C SER A 112 -19.92 -21.60 -22.61
N VAL A 113 -19.25 -21.30 -21.49
CA VAL A 113 -18.70 -22.32 -20.57
C VAL A 113 -19.81 -23.13 -19.89
N GLN A 114 -20.98 -22.53 -19.63
CA GLN A 114 -22.12 -23.23 -19.03
C GLN A 114 -22.71 -24.29 -19.97
N PHE A 115 -22.71 -24.06 -21.29
CA PHE A 115 -23.09 -25.06 -22.28
C PHE A 115 -22.09 -26.23 -22.31
N GLU A 116 -20.79 -25.95 -22.27
CA GLU A 116 -19.74 -26.97 -22.17
C GLU A 116 -19.89 -27.80 -20.87
N LYS A 117 -19.99 -27.14 -19.71
CA LYS A 117 -20.20 -27.78 -18.41
C LYS A 117 -21.46 -28.67 -18.39
N SER A 118 -22.54 -28.24 -19.04
CA SER A 118 -23.77 -29.04 -19.19
C SER A 118 -23.52 -30.36 -19.91
N ALA A 119 -22.79 -30.32 -21.04
CA ALA A 119 -22.50 -31.50 -21.84
C ALA A 119 -21.45 -32.43 -21.18
N VAL A 120 -20.47 -31.87 -20.49
CA VAL A 120 -19.46 -32.60 -19.71
C VAL A 120 -20.10 -33.38 -18.56
N LEU A 121 -21.01 -32.75 -17.79
CA LEU A 121 -21.76 -33.45 -16.74
C LEU A 121 -22.70 -34.52 -17.30
N PHE A 122 -23.38 -34.26 -18.42
CA PHE A 122 -24.21 -35.27 -19.08
C PHE A 122 -23.39 -36.52 -19.43
N ASN A 123 -22.17 -36.34 -19.97
CA ASN A 123 -21.29 -37.46 -20.27
C ASN A 123 -20.75 -38.16 -19.02
N LEU A 124 -20.47 -37.45 -17.92
CA LEU A 124 -20.14 -38.09 -16.64
C LEU A 124 -21.26 -39.01 -16.15
N GLY A 125 -22.51 -38.58 -16.27
CA GLY A 125 -23.69 -39.37 -15.93
C GLY A 125 -23.87 -40.57 -16.87
N ALA A 126 -23.71 -40.35 -18.18
CA ALA A 126 -23.82 -41.40 -19.20
C ALA A 126 -22.75 -42.50 -19.05
N VAL A 127 -21.48 -42.13 -18.90
CA VAL A 127 -20.36 -43.06 -18.65
C VAL A 127 -20.57 -43.82 -17.34
N SER A 128 -21.06 -43.16 -16.29
CA SER A 128 -21.33 -43.81 -15.00
C SER A 128 -22.49 -44.82 -15.07
N GLY A 129 -23.58 -44.49 -15.78
CA GLY A 129 -24.70 -45.40 -16.02
C GLY A 129 -24.31 -46.58 -16.95
N LYS A 130 -23.49 -46.32 -17.96
CA LYS A 130 -22.89 -47.33 -18.85
C LYS A 130 -22.01 -48.30 -18.08
N MET A 131 -21.17 -47.80 -17.16
CA MET A 131 -20.38 -48.60 -16.23
C MET A 131 -21.26 -49.42 -15.28
N ALA A 132 -22.35 -48.83 -14.76
CA ALA A 132 -23.30 -49.52 -13.88
C ALA A 132 -23.96 -50.74 -14.55
N VAL A 133 -24.30 -50.63 -15.84
CA VAL A 133 -24.83 -51.75 -16.66
C VAL A 133 -23.76 -52.81 -16.95
N GLY A 134 -22.47 -52.45 -16.93
CA GLY A 134 -21.35 -53.35 -17.20
C GLY A 134 -20.98 -54.31 -16.04
N PHE A 135 -21.49 -54.10 -14.83
CA PHE A 135 -21.21 -55.00 -13.70
C PHE A 135 -22.00 -56.32 -13.78
N GLU A 136 -21.37 -57.41 -13.34
CA GLU A 136 -21.97 -58.75 -13.38
C GLU A 136 -23.08 -58.90 -12.32
N ARG A 137 -24.32 -58.61 -12.70
CA ARG A 137 -25.50 -58.70 -11.81
C ARG A 137 -25.92 -60.12 -11.42
N GLY A 138 -25.16 -61.16 -11.80
CA GLY A 138 -25.28 -62.51 -11.24
C GLY A 138 -24.84 -62.56 -9.77
N SER A 139 -23.73 -61.90 -9.45
CA SER A 139 -23.16 -61.85 -8.10
C SER A 139 -23.80 -60.78 -7.19
N VAL A 140 -23.76 -61.00 -5.87
CA VAL A 140 -24.20 -60.00 -4.87
C VAL A 140 -23.32 -58.75 -4.91
N GLU A 141 -22.03 -58.94 -5.15
CA GLU A 141 -21.03 -57.87 -5.18
C GLU A 141 -21.16 -57.03 -6.46
N GLY A 142 -21.30 -57.66 -7.63
CA GLY A 142 -21.56 -56.96 -8.89
C GLY A 142 -22.87 -56.16 -8.87
N ARG A 143 -23.94 -56.69 -8.24
CA ARG A 143 -25.15 -55.88 -7.98
C ARG A 143 -24.92 -54.73 -7.01
N ARG A 144 -24.03 -54.86 -6.01
CA ARG A 144 -23.68 -53.76 -5.08
C ARG A 144 -22.96 -52.62 -5.83
N GLU A 145 -22.00 -52.94 -6.69
CA GLU A 145 -21.28 -51.92 -7.46
C GLU A 145 -22.18 -51.29 -8.54
N ALA A 146 -23.09 -52.06 -9.16
CA ALA A 146 -24.14 -51.51 -10.03
C ALA A 146 -25.02 -50.49 -9.29
N VAL A 147 -25.48 -50.78 -8.06
CA VAL A 147 -26.25 -49.82 -7.24
C VAL A 147 -25.45 -48.54 -7.00
N LYS A 148 -24.18 -48.62 -6.57
CA LYS A 148 -23.33 -47.44 -6.35
C LYS A 148 -23.19 -46.60 -7.63
N ALA A 149 -22.94 -47.24 -8.77
CA ALA A 149 -22.71 -46.55 -10.03
C ALA A 149 -24.00 -45.92 -10.60
N PHE A 150 -25.16 -46.55 -10.44
CA PHE A 150 -26.45 -45.93 -10.76
C PHE A 150 -26.79 -44.76 -9.82
N VAL A 151 -26.51 -44.88 -8.52
CA VAL A 151 -26.68 -43.79 -7.52
C VAL A 151 -25.76 -42.59 -7.82
N TYR A 152 -24.52 -42.85 -8.24
CA TYR A 152 -23.59 -41.82 -8.71
C TYR A 152 -24.10 -41.16 -10.00
N ALA A 153 -24.54 -41.93 -11.00
CA ALA A 153 -25.11 -41.40 -12.23
C ALA A 153 -26.36 -40.53 -11.99
N ALA A 154 -27.28 -40.99 -11.12
CA ALA A 154 -28.43 -40.20 -10.68
C ALA A 154 -28.01 -38.89 -9.99
N GLY A 155 -26.99 -38.94 -9.12
CA GLY A 155 -26.39 -37.75 -8.49
C GLY A 155 -25.87 -36.74 -9.51
N VAL A 156 -25.16 -37.20 -10.54
CA VAL A 156 -24.65 -36.33 -11.62
C VAL A 156 -25.79 -35.65 -12.39
N PHE A 157 -26.84 -36.38 -12.76
CA PHE A 157 -27.99 -35.79 -13.46
C PHE A 157 -28.80 -34.84 -12.57
N GLY A 158 -29.00 -35.17 -11.28
CA GLY A 158 -29.62 -34.27 -10.30
C GLY A 158 -28.82 -32.98 -10.07
N PHE A 159 -27.50 -33.08 -9.96
CA PHE A 159 -26.62 -31.92 -9.83
C PHE A 159 -26.67 -31.04 -11.10
N LEU A 160 -26.59 -31.63 -12.29
CA LEU A 160 -26.70 -30.94 -13.58
C LEU A 160 -28.02 -30.15 -13.68
N LYS A 161 -29.14 -30.84 -13.44
CA LYS A 161 -30.53 -30.31 -13.39
C LYS A 161 -30.68 -29.08 -12.49
N GLU A 162 -30.06 -29.10 -11.30
CA GLU A 162 -30.27 -28.07 -10.27
C GLU A 162 -29.24 -26.93 -10.34
N ASN A 163 -28.01 -27.22 -10.78
CA ASN A 163 -26.89 -26.27 -10.66
C ASN A 163 -26.41 -25.67 -11.99
N VAL A 164 -26.74 -26.26 -13.14
CA VAL A 164 -26.11 -25.96 -14.44
C VAL A 164 -27.16 -25.80 -15.55
N SER A 165 -28.06 -26.78 -15.71
CA SER A 165 -29.19 -26.70 -16.64
C SER A 165 -30.05 -25.46 -16.36
N GLY A 166 -30.41 -24.71 -17.41
CA GLY A 166 -31.18 -23.47 -17.29
C GLY A 166 -30.38 -22.20 -16.95
N LYS A 167 -29.12 -22.30 -16.53
CA LYS A 167 -28.24 -21.12 -16.30
C LYS A 167 -27.53 -20.64 -17.58
N GLY A 168 -27.56 -21.41 -18.66
CA GLY A 168 -27.20 -20.93 -19.99
C GLY A 168 -28.18 -19.83 -20.45
N GLY A 169 -27.66 -18.62 -20.67
CA GLY A 169 -28.49 -17.42 -20.87
C GLY A 169 -29.49 -17.51 -22.02
N GLY A 170 -30.64 -16.85 -21.85
CA GLY A 170 -31.59 -16.64 -22.96
C GLY A 170 -32.53 -17.81 -23.30
N GLY A 171 -32.84 -18.70 -22.35
CA GLY A 171 -34.02 -19.57 -22.45
C GLY A 171 -34.02 -20.58 -23.59
N GLY A 172 -32.92 -21.34 -23.75
CA GLY A 172 -32.85 -22.41 -24.75
C GLY A 172 -31.46 -22.81 -25.26
N GLY A 173 -30.37 -22.19 -24.75
CA GLY A 173 -28.99 -22.41 -25.21
C GLY A 173 -28.38 -23.80 -24.92
N GLY A 174 -29.19 -24.81 -24.64
CA GLY A 174 -28.78 -26.21 -24.46
C GLY A 174 -29.69 -27.14 -25.26
N GLY A 175 -29.12 -28.23 -25.80
CA GLY A 175 -29.93 -29.27 -26.46
C GLY A 175 -30.98 -29.83 -25.51
N VAL A 176 -32.09 -30.36 -26.06
CA VAL A 176 -33.17 -30.97 -25.25
C VAL A 176 -32.64 -32.08 -24.35
N ASP A 177 -31.57 -32.77 -24.77
CA ASP A 177 -30.89 -33.80 -23.99
C ASP A 177 -30.25 -33.31 -22.68
N VAL A 178 -29.85 -32.03 -22.59
CA VAL A 178 -29.32 -31.39 -21.37
C VAL A 178 -30.34 -30.46 -20.67
N GLY A 179 -31.57 -30.38 -21.19
CA GLY A 179 -32.68 -29.65 -20.58
C GLY A 179 -33.15 -30.28 -19.26
N VAL A 180 -33.65 -29.44 -18.34
CA VAL A 180 -34.01 -29.79 -16.94
C VAL A 180 -34.95 -31.01 -16.88
N GLU A 181 -35.92 -31.07 -17.80
CA GLU A 181 -36.90 -32.16 -17.92
C GLU A 181 -36.22 -33.47 -18.33
N CYS A 182 -35.29 -33.42 -19.29
CA CYS A 182 -34.56 -34.60 -19.76
C CYS A 182 -33.64 -35.13 -18.66
N VAL A 183 -32.81 -34.29 -18.06
CA VAL A 183 -31.86 -34.74 -17.04
C VAL A 183 -32.58 -35.18 -15.75
N GLY A 184 -33.72 -34.58 -15.40
CA GLY A 184 -34.60 -35.08 -14.34
C GLY A 184 -35.26 -36.43 -14.67
N MET A 185 -35.61 -36.68 -15.92
CA MET A 185 -36.09 -38.01 -16.36
C MET A 185 -34.97 -39.06 -16.30
N LEU A 186 -33.76 -38.71 -16.74
CA LEU A 186 -32.58 -39.60 -16.67
C LEU A 186 -32.15 -39.89 -15.23
N GLU A 187 -32.22 -38.92 -14.31
CA GLU A 187 -32.07 -39.10 -12.87
C GLU A 187 -33.00 -40.23 -12.38
N LYS A 188 -34.29 -40.17 -12.71
CA LYS A 188 -35.30 -41.17 -12.32
C LYS A 188 -35.06 -42.54 -12.94
N VAL A 189 -34.62 -42.62 -14.20
CA VAL A 189 -34.24 -43.90 -14.83
C VAL A 189 -33.03 -44.51 -14.12
N MET A 190 -32.01 -43.73 -13.75
CA MET A 190 -30.86 -44.24 -13.00
C MET A 190 -31.26 -44.71 -11.59
N LEU A 191 -32.13 -43.98 -10.86
CA LEU A 191 -32.66 -44.43 -9.58
C LEU A 191 -33.50 -45.71 -9.69
N ALA A 192 -34.32 -45.84 -10.73
CA ALA A 192 -35.10 -47.04 -10.99
C ALA A 192 -34.20 -48.27 -11.20
N GLN A 193 -33.15 -48.14 -12.01
CA GLN A 193 -32.19 -49.22 -12.29
C GLN A 193 -31.33 -49.56 -11.06
N GLY A 194 -30.99 -48.57 -10.22
CA GLY A 194 -30.37 -48.80 -8.91
C GLY A 194 -31.28 -49.58 -7.96
N GLN A 195 -32.52 -49.13 -7.78
CA GLN A 195 -33.50 -49.80 -6.92
C GLN A 195 -33.85 -51.21 -7.43
N GLU A 196 -33.83 -51.45 -8.75
CA GLU A 196 -33.98 -52.77 -9.38
C GLU A 196 -32.85 -53.73 -8.97
N CYS A 197 -31.59 -53.28 -8.95
CA CYS A 197 -30.46 -54.05 -8.42
C CYS A 197 -30.57 -54.31 -6.90
N VAL A 198 -31.21 -53.40 -6.14
CA VAL A 198 -31.54 -53.63 -4.72
C VAL A 198 -32.65 -54.69 -4.58
N PHE A 199 -33.66 -54.68 -5.45
CA PHE A 199 -34.72 -55.70 -5.47
C PHE A 199 -34.17 -57.09 -5.79
N GLU A 200 -33.34 -57.23 -6.82
CA GLU A 200 -32.63 -58.48 -7.14
C GLU A 200 -31.82 -59.00 -5.94
N ASN A 201 -31.15 -58.10 -5.21
CA ASN A 201 -30.45 -58.44 -3.96
C ASN A 201 -31.39 -58.82 -2.81
N ALA A 202 -32.57 -58.21 -2.68
CA ALA A 202 -33.56 -58.55 -1.65
C ALA A 202 -34.10 -59.97 -1.85
N LEU A 203 -34.41 -60.35 -3.10
CA LEU A 203 -34.81 -61.71 -3.47
C LEU A 203 -33.72 -62.74 -3.14
N VAL A 204 -32.48 -62.51 -3.57
CA VAL A 204 -31.36 -63.46 -3.34
C VAL A 204 -31.02 -63.60 -1.85
N LYS A 205 -31.26 -62.58 -1.03
CA LYS A 205 -31.12 -62.64 0.43
C LYS A 205 -32.26 -63.38 1.15
N GLY A 206 -33.33 -63.79 0.47
CA GLY A 206 -34.51 -64.36 1.12
C GLY A 206 -35.27 -63.35 1.98
N SER A 207 -35.32 -62.08 1.55
CA SER A 207 -36.06 -61.03 2.28
C SER A 207 -37.57 -61.34 2.28
N SER A 208 -38.29 -60.94 3.33
CA SER A 208 -39.72 -61.23 3.45
C SER A 208 -40.54 -60.64 2.31
N HIS A 209 -41.70 -61.25 2.05
CA HIS A 209 -42.60 -60.86 0.97
C HIS A 209 -43.03 -59.38 1.06
N SER A 210 -43.32 -58.90 2.28
CA SER A 210 -43.58 -57.49 2.57
C SER A 210 -42.45 -56.53 2.13
N VAL A 211 -41.20 -56.89 2.44
CA VAL A 211 -40.03 -56.07 2.09
C VAL A 211 -39.80 -56.09 0.58
N CYS A 212 -39.93 -57.25 -0.06
CA CYS A 212 -39.82 -57.38 -1.51
C CYS A 212 -40.90 -56.56 -2.24
N ALA A 213 -42.14 -56.58 -1.76
CA ALA A 213 -43.24 -55.77 -2.31
C ALA A 213 -42.96 -54.27 -2.25
N LYS A 214 -42.50 -53.78 -1.09
CA LYS A 214 -42.19 -52.36 -0.86
C LYS A 214 -41.03 -51.87 -1.73
N ILE A 215 -39.99 -52.69 -1.91
CA ILE A 215 -38.86 -52.37 -2.77
C ILE A 215 -39.30 -52.36 -4.24
N ALA A 216 -40.03 -53.39 -4.69
CA ALA A 216 -40.57 -53.47 -6.06
C ALA A 216 -41.50 -52.30 -6.40
N ARG A 217 -42.40 -51.90 -5.48
CA ARG A 217 -43.31 -50.78 -5.73
C ARG A 217 -42.54 -49.48 -6.01
N GLN A 218 -41.42 -49.26 -5.33
CA GLN A 218 -40.57 -48.10 -5.55
C GLN A 218 -39.82 -48.14 -6.89
N VAL A 219 -39.41 -49.32 -7.37
CA VAL A 219 -38.89 -49.48 -8.75
C VAL A 219 -39.95 -49.06 -9.76
N GLY A 220 -41.19 -49.53 -9.57
CA GLY A 220 -42.35 -49.14 -10.38
C GLY A 220 -42.58 -47.63 -10.38
N LEU A 221 -42.62 -47.00 -9.20
CA LEU A 221 -42.80 -45.55 -9.05
C LEU A 221 -41.73 -44.74 -9.80
N TYR A 222 -40.44 -45.08 -9.70
CA TYR A 222 -39.40 -44.35 -10.42
C TYR A 222 -39.51 -44.50 -11.95
N TYR A 223 -39.93 -45.66 -12.46
CA TYR A 223 -40.23 -45.82 -13.89
C TYR A 223 -41.56 -45.13 -14.29
N GLU A 224 -42.56 -45.04 -13.42
CA GLU A 224 -43.79 -44.27 -13.65
C GLU A 224 -43.53 -42.76 -13.76
N GLU A 225 -42.70 -42.22 -12.88
CA GLU A 225 -42.24 -40.82 -12.93
C GLU A 225 -41.47 -40.54 -14.23
N ALA A 226 -40.56 -41.43 -14.64
CA ALA A 226 -39.84 -41.32 -15.92
C ALA A 226 -40.77 -41.46 -17.14
N ALA A 227 -41.76 -42.36 -17.10
CA ALA A 227 -42.76 -42.53 -18.15
C ALA A 227 -43.65 -41.28 -18.30
N ALA A 228 -44.03 -40.65 -17.19
CA ALA A 228 -44.79 -39.40 -17.19
C ALA A 228 -44.01 -38.28 -17.86
N ALA A 229 -42.73 -38.09 -17.51
CA ALA A 229 -41.86 -37.11 -18.13
C ALA A 229 -41.69 -37.34 -19.65
N LEU A 230 -41.45 -38.59 -20.08
CA LEU A 230 -41.32 -38.94 -21.51
C LEU A 230 -42.59 -38.73 -22.34
N ASN A 231 -43.78 -38.66 -21.71
CA ASN A 231 -45.04 -38.40 -22.40
C ASN A 231 -45.33 -36.90 -22.62
N VAL A 232 -44.55 -35.99 -22.01
CA VAL A 232 -44.73 -34.53 -22.10
C VAL A 232 -43.72 -33.91 -23.07
N ALA A 233 -44.10 -32.82 -23.74
CA ALA A 233 -43.19 -32.07 -24.61
C ALA A 233 -42.17 -31.27 -23.77
N PRO A 234 -40.89 -31.15 -24.19
CA PRO A 234 -40.35 -31.56 -25.48
C PRO A 234 -39.98 -33.05 -25.60
N LEU A 235 -39.89 -33.80 -24.49
CA LEU A 235 -39.32 -35.16 -24.48
C LEU A 235 -40.09 -36.15 -25.36
N SER A 236 -41.43 -36.05 -25.40
CA SER A 236 -42.30 -36.90 -26.23
C SER A 236 -42.13 -36.73 -27.74
N GLN A 237 -41.44 -35.67 -28.17
CA GLN A 237 -41.03 -35.43 -29.55
C GLN A 237 -39.53 -35.67 -29.77
N HIS A 238 -38.79 -35.98 -28.70
CA HIS A 238 -37.34 -36.10 -28.67
C HIS A 238 -36.87 -37.56 -28.64
N PHE A 239 -37.45 -38.37 -27.76
CA PHE A 239 -37.07 -39.78 -27.58
C PHE A 239 -37.75 -40.72 -28.58
N ASP A 240 -37.06 -41.79 -28.95
CA ASP A 240 -37.65 -42.90 -29.71
C ASP A 240 -38.64 -43.70 -28.86
N LYS A 241 -39.72 -44.20 -29.49
CA LYS A 241 -40.78 -44.99 -28.82
C LYS A 241 -40.27 -46.27 -28.13
N THR A 242 -39.06 -46.73 -28.46
CA THR A 242 -38.37 -47.84 -27.78
C THR A 242 -38.00 -47.51 -26.34
N TRP A 243 -37.60 -46.27 -26.04
CA TRP A 243 -37.34 -45.79 -24.67
C TRP A 243 -38.63 -45.75 -23.86
N THR A 244 -39.67 -45.10 -24.41
CA THR A 244 -41.01 -45.06 -23.82
C THR A 244 -41.54 -46.46 -23.51
N SER A 245 -41.40 -47.39 -24.46
CA SER A 245 -41.80 -48.79 -24.29
C SER A 245 -41.01 -49.53 -23.21
N HIS A 246 -39.69 -49.38 -23.15
CA HIS A 246 -38.86 -50.04 -22.13
C HIS A 246 -39.30 -49.59 -20.73
N ILE A 247 -39.42 -48.29 -20.52
CA ILE A 247 -39.74 -47.69 -19.21
C ILE A 247 -41.19 -48.03 -18.80
N GLN A 248 -42.17 -47.96 -19.71
CA GLN A 248 -43.55 -48.35 -19.42
C GLN A 248 -43.71 -49.85 -19.12
N LEU A 249 -42.99 -50.73 -19.83
CA LEU A 249 -43.00 -52.16 -19.54
C LEU A 249 -42.36 -52.48 -18.18
N LYS A 250 -41.27 -51.79 -17.80
CA LYS A 250 -40.69 -51.95 -16.45
C LYS A 250 -41.57 -51.38 -15.34
N ALA A 251 -42.21 -50.23 -15.56
CA ALA A 251 -43.20 -49.69 -14.61
C ALA A 251 -44.29 -50.73 -14.30
N ALA A 252 -44.92 -51.30 -15.34
CA ALA A 252 -45.94 -52.33 -15.19
C ALA A 252 -45.41 -53.62 -14.56
N LEU A 253 -44.22 -54.08 -14.96
CA LEU A 253 -43.55 -55.26 -14.39
C LEU A 253 -43.35 -55.11 -12.87
N TYR A 254 -42.80 -53.99 -12.43
CA TYR A 254 -42.51 -53.78 -11.00
C TYR A 254 -43.73 -53.40 -10.16
N TYR A 255 -44.77 -52.79 -10.74
CA TYR A 255 -46.09 -52.70 -10.11
C TYR A 255 -46.72 -54.09 -9.91
N ALA A 256 -46.68 -54.95 -10.92
CA ALA A 256 -47.23 -56.31 -10.84
C ALA A 256 -46.42 -57.22 -9.91
N GLU A 257 -45.09 -57.09 -9.88
CA GLU A 257 -44.21 -57.79 -8.94
C GLU A 257 -44.51 -57.34 -7.49
N ALA A 258 -44.78 -56.05 -7.27
CA ALA A 258 -45.23 -55.56 -5.98
C ALA A 258 -46.61 -56.13 -5.58
N CYS A 259 -47.56 -56.23 -6.52
CA CYS A 259 -48.85 -56.88 -6.30
C CYS A 259 -48.68 -58.36 -5.94
N TYR A 260 -47.83 -59.10 -6.66
CA TYR A 260 -47.53 -60.51 -6.39
C TYR A 260 -46.86 -60.73 -5.03
N ARG A 261 -45.84 -59.93 -4.69
CA ARG A 261 -45.17 -60.07 -3.39
C ARG A 261 -46.06 -59.64 -2.23
N TYR A 262 -46.97 -58.68 -2.43
CA TYR A 262 -47.92 -58.30 -1.39
C TYR A 262 -49.06 -59.33 -1.26
N SER A 263 -49.48 -59.98 -2.35
CA SER A 263 -50.48 -61.05 -2.28
C SER A 263 -50.00 -62.22 -1.41
N LEU A 264 -48.71 -62.59 -1.49
CA LEU A 264 -48.13 -63.61 -0.62
C LEU A 264 -48.16 -63.19 0.88
N GLU A 265 -47.98 -61.91 1.20
CA GLU A 265 -48.11 -61.40 2.60
C GLU A 265 -49.58 -61.41 3.07
N LEU A 266 -50.54 -61.15 2.19
CA LEU A 266 -51.97 -61.22 2.51
C LEU A 266 -52.42 -62.67 2.71
N HIS A 267 -51.89 -63.60 1.91
CA HIS A 267 -52.13 -65.04 2.04
C HIS A 267 -51.62 -65.60 3.38
N GLU A 268 -50.44 -65.15 3.84
CA GLU A 268 -49.88 -65.46 5.18
C GLU A 268 -50.72 -64.93 6.36
N LYS A 269 -51.78 -64.16 6.11
CA LYS A 269 -52.67 -63.53 7.10
C LYS A 269 -54.15 -63.89 6.91
N ASP A 270 -54.46 -64.82 6.01
CA ASP A 270 -55.82 -65.14 5.58
C ASP A 270 -56.61 -63.96 4.95
N GLU A 271 -55.95 -62.88 4.51
CA GLU A 271 -56.59 -61.67 3.92
C GLU A 271 -56.96 -61.87 2.43
N ILE A 272 -57.47 -63.06 2.10
CA ILE A 272 -57.64 -63.61 0.73
C ILE A 272 -58.55 -62.73 -0.15
N GLY A 273 -59.53 -62.06 0.45
CA GLY A 273 -60.37 -61.09 -0.25
C GLY A 273 -59.56 -59.99 -0.94
N GLU A 274 -58.59 -59.38 -0.23
CA GLU A 274 -57.70 -58.40 -0.84
C GLU A 274 -56.64 -59.07 -1.75
N GLU A 275 -56.15 -60.26 -1.40
CA GLU A 275 -55.19 -61.02 -2.22
C GLU A 275 -55.67 -61.13 -3.68
N ILE A 276 -56.91 -61.60 -3.88
CA ILE A 276 -57.55 -61.76 -5.18
C ILE A 276 -57.64 -60.43 -5.94
N ALA A 277 -57.90 -59.31 -5.25
CA ALA A 277 -58.01 -57.99 -5.85
C ALA A 277 -56.63 -57.43 -6.27
N ARG A 278 -55.58 -57.67 -5.47
CA ARG A 278 -54.18 -57.31 -5.81
C ARG A 278 -53.67 -58.11 -7.01
N LEU A 279 -53.89 -59.42 -7.01
CA LEU A 279 -53.50 -60.32 -8.10
C LEU A 279 -54.15 -59.91 -9.43
N LYS A 280 -55.47 -59.67 -9.43
CA LYS A 280 -56.20 -59.15 -10.61
C LYS A 280 -55.64 -57.80 -11.09
N SER A 281 -55.34 -56.88 -10.17
CA SER A 281 -54.76 -55.57 -10.51
C SER A 281 -53.39 -55.69 -11.20
N GLY A 282 -52.52 -56.59 -10.71
CA GLY A 282 -51.23 -56.88 -11.33
C GLY A 282 -51.37 -57.47 -12.74
N ILE A 283 -52.25 -58.45 -12.94
CA ILE A 283 -52.50 -59.10 -14.25
C ILE A 283 -53.05 -58.09 -15.26
N THR A 284 -53.97 -57.20 -14.86
CA THR A 284 -54.48 -56.14 -15.74
C THR A 284 -53.37 -55.19 -16.18
N ALA A 285 -52.52 -54.74 -15.25
CA ALA A 285 -51.39 -53.86 -15.57
C ALA A 285 -50.40 -54.49 -16.57
N LEU A 286 -50.04 -55.77 -16.39
CA LEU A 286 -49.20 -56.50 -17.36
C LEU A 286 -49.89 -56.67 -18.71
N THR A 287 -51.19 -56.96 -18.71
CA THR A 287 -51.99 -57.14 -19.92
C THR A 287 -52.05 -55.87 -20.74
N ASP A 288 -52.32 -54.73 -20.12
CA ASP A 288 -52.47 -53.45 -20.83
C ASP A 288 -51.12 -52.87 -21.26
N ALA A 289 -50.06 -53.05 -20.47
CA ALA A 289 -48.71 -52.70 -20.90
C ALA A 289 -48.25 -53.51 -22.13
N LYS A 290 -48.59 -54.81 -22.21
CA LYS A 290 -48.34 -55.64 -23.40
C LYS A 290 -49.16 -55.18 -24.61
N LYS A 291 -50.44 -54.79 -24.45
CA LYS A 291 -51.27 -54.24 -25.55
C LYS A 291 -50.69 -52.94 -26.10
N SER A 292 -50.14 -52.09 -25.23
CA SER A 292 -49.56 -50.79 -25.58
C SER A 292 -48.14 -50.87 -26.15
N ALA A 293 -47.48 -52.03 -26.05
CA ALA A 293 -46.10 -52.19 -26.51
C ALA A 293 -45.96 -52.16 -28.05
N PRO A 294 -45.07 -51.34 -28.62
CA PRO A 294 -44.78 -51.35 -30.05
C PRO A 294 -44.10 -52.65 -30.49
N ARG A 295 -44.27 -53.01 -31.77
CA ARG A 295 -43.50 -54.09 -32.41
C ARG A 295 -42.01 -53.77 -32.31
N GLY A 296 -41.24 -54.61 -31.61
CA GLY A 296 -39.82 -54.39 -31.31
C GLY A 296 -39.51 -54.01 -29.85
N ALA A 297 -40.47 -54.09 -28.94
CA ALA A 297 -40.22 -53.97 -27.50
C ALA A 297 -39.20 -55.01 -26.96
N PRO A 298 -38.48 -54.73 -25.84
CA PRO A 298 -37.37 -55.57 -25.38
C PRO A 298 -37.84 -56.96 -24.91
N GLN A 299 -37.46 -58.01 -25.64
CA GLN A 299 -37.96 -59.38 -25.42
C GLN A 299 -37.68 -59.91 -24.01
N GLN A 300 -36.49 -59.67 -23.44
CA GLN A 300 -36.17 -60.10 -22.06
C GLN A 300 -37.15 -59.55 -21.01
N ILE A 301 -37.72 -58.36 -21.23
CA ILE A 301 -38.71 -57.76 -20.33
C ILE A 301 -40.10 -58.40 -20.57
N LEU A 302 -40.44 -58.70 -21.82
CA LEU A 302 -41.66 -59.45 -22.15
C LEU A 302 -41.61 -60.88 -21.59
N ASP A 303 -40.47 -61.56 -21.65
CA ASP A 303 -40.25 -62.88 -21.06
C ASP A 303 -40.40 -62.85 -19.53
N ALA A 304 -39.87 -61.83 -18.87
CA ALA A 304 -40.04 -61.61 -17.43
C ALA A 304 -41.50 -61.32 -17.06
N ILE A 305 -42.20 -60.50 -17.85
CA ILE A 305 -43.64 -60.22 -17.71
C ILE A 305 -44.46 -61.51 -17.85
N ASN A 306 -44.21 -62.31 -18.90
CA ASN A 306 -44.92 -63.57 -19.13
C ASN A 306 -44.67 -64.58 -17.99
N LYS A 307 -43.43 -64.66 -17.49
CA LYS A 307 -43.07 -65.51 -16.33
C LYS A 307 -43.78 -65.08 -15.04
N LEU A 308 -43.87 -63.77 -14.77
CA LEU A 308 -44.59 -63.24 -13.62
C LEU A 308 -46.10 -63.43 -13.75
N GLU A 309 -46.65 -63.22 -14.95
CA GLU A 309 -48.07 -63.41 -15.25
C GLU A 309 -48.53 -64.87 -15.04
N ILE A 310 -47.70 -65.86 -15.37
CA ILE A 310 -47.97 -67.27 -15.05
C ILE A 310 -48.11 -67.47 -13.52
N ASN A 311 -47.20 -66.92 -12.73
CA ASN A 311 -47.25 -67.02 -11.26
C ASN A 311 -48.49 -66.30 -10.70
N LEU A 312 -48.75 -65.07 -11.16
CA LEU A 312 -49.93 -64.28 -10.77
C LEU A 312 -51.25 -65.03 -11.04
N ASN A 313 -51.38 -65.68 -12.21
CA ASN A 313 -52.58 -66.46 -12.55
C ASN A 313 -52.69 -67.75 -11.73
N ALA A 314 -51.58 -68.45 -11.45
CA ALA A 314 -51.58 -69.65 -10.62
C ALA A 314 -51.98 -69.35 -9.16
N ASN A 315 -51.44 -68.27 -8.58
CA ASN A 315 -51.86 -67.77 -7.28
C ASN A 315 -53.33 -67.32 -7.29
N LEU A 316 -53.78 -66.64 -8.36
CA LEU A 316 -55.16 -66.15 -8.45
C LEU A 316 -56.19 -67.29 -8.50
N ASP A 317 -55.91 -68.33 -9.29
CA ASP A 317 -56.73 -69.54 -9.37
C ASP A 317 -56.78 -70.28 -8.01
N THR A 318 -55.65 -70.34 -7.30
CA THR A 318 -55.56 -70.92 -5.95
C THR A 318 -56.38 -70.12 -4.94
N ALA A 319 -56.10 -68.82 -4.79
CA ALA A 319 -56.77 -67.92 -3.87
C ALA A 319 -58.29 -67.84 -4.12
N MET A 320 -58.72 -67.82 -5.40
CA MET A 320 -60.16 -67.87 -5.73
C MET A 320 -60.79 -69.21 -5.32
N LYS A 321 -60.16 -70.35 -5.60
CA LYS A 321 -60.67 -71.68 -5.20
C LYS A 321 -60.77 -71.86 -3.70
N GLU A 322 -59.88 -71.25 -2.93
CA GLU A 322 -59.90 -71.29 -1.46
C GLU A 322 -60.92 -70.29 -0.90
N ASN A 323 -61.02 -69.09 -1.46
CA ASN A 323 -62.04 -68.13 -1.05
C ASN A 323 -63.46 -68.66 -1.33
N ASP A 324 -63.70 -69.25 -2.50
CA ASP A 324 -65.02 -69.80 -2.88
C ASP A 324 -65.42 -71.06 -2.09
N ARG A 325 -64.52 -71.64 -1.27
CA ARG A 325 -64.74 -72.90 -0.55
C ARG A 325 -64.51 -72.85 0.97
N VAL A 326 -63.73 -71.88 1.46
CA VAL A 326 -63.27 -71.80 2.85
C VAL A 326 -63.54 -70.41 3.43
N TYR A 327 -62.92 -69.37 2.87
CA TYR A 327 -62.91 -68.03 3.50
C TYR A 327 -64.15 -67.18 3.19
N LEU A 328 -64.78 -67.39 2.02
CA LEU A 328 -66.00 -66.73 1.55
C LEU A 328 -65.97 -65.19 1.64
N MET A 329 -64.77 -64.59 1.54
CA MET A 329 -64.59 -63.15 1.66
C MET A 329 -65.08 -62.42 0.41
N ARG A 330 -65.65 -61.23 0.63
CA ARG A 330 -66.02 -60.34 -0.46
C ARG A 330 -64.76 -59.67 -1.02
N VAL A 331 -64.38 -60.06 -2.23
CA VAL A 331 -63.32 -59.39 -3.01
C VAL A 331 -63.67 -57.90 -3.18
N PRO A 332 -62.83 -56.96 -2.71
CA PRO A 332 -63.07 -55.53 -2.86
C PRO A 332 -62.79 -55.06 -4.31
N PRO A 333 -63.46 -53.99 -4.77
CA PRO A 333 -63.10 -53.36 -6.05
C PRO A 333 -61.71 -52.72 -5.97
N ALA A 334 -60.96 -52.74 -7.08
CA ALA A 334 -59.61 -52.19 -7.13
C ALA A 334 -59.52 -50.70 -6.71
N SER A 335 -60.61 -49.93 -6.87
CA SER A 335 -60.71 -48.53 -6.46
C SER A 335 -60.87 -48.29 -4.95
N SER A 336 -61.13 -49.34 -4.15
CA SER A 336 -61.15 -49.24 -2.67
C SER A 336 -59.93 -49.86 -2.01
N LEU A 337 -58.91 -50.25 -2.78
CA LEU A 337 -57.64 -50.75 -2.26
C LEU A 337 -56.76 -49.60 -1.78
N ALA A 338 -56.11 -49.77 -0.64
CA ALA A 338 -55.07 -48.84 -0.19
C ALA A 338 -53.90 -48.80 -1.20
N PRO A 339 -53.21 -47.67 -1.39
CA PRO A 339 -51.96 -47.64 -2.18
C PRO A 339 -50.95 -48.65 -1.64
N LEU A 340 -50.28 -49.40 -2.52
CA LEU A 340 -49.21 -50.31 -2.10
C LEU A 340 -48.08 -49.50 -1.43
N PRO A 341 -47.62 -49.89 -0.24
CA PRO A 341 -46.52 -49.20 0.42
C PRO A 341 -45.23 -49.36 -0.40
N ALA A 342 -44.40 -48.31 -0.42
CA ALA A 342 -43.11 -48.28 -1.10
C ALA A 342 -41.98 -47.97 -0.12
N ILE A 343 -40.76 -48.40 -0.43
CA ILE A 343 -39.54 -47.98 0.28
C ILE A 343 -38.41 -47.76 -0.72
N SER A 344 -37.81 -46.57 -0.71
CA SER A 344 -36.56 -46.37 -1.44
C SER A 344 -35.35 -46.70 -0.58
N LEU A 345 -34.41 -47.42 -1.20
CA LEU A 345 -33.12 -47.78 -0.62
C LEU A 345 -31.97 -47.18 -1.46
N VAL A 346 -32.30 -46.29 -2.40
CA VAL A 346 -31.38 -45.49 -3.21
C VAL A 346 -31.81 -44.02 -3.15
N LYS A 347 -30.83 -43.11 -3.15
CA LYS A 347 -31.05 -41.68 -3.42
C LYS A 347 -30.03 -41.22 -4.45
N SER A 348 -30.27 -40.08 -5.10
CA SER A 348 -29.24 -39.42 -5.90
C SER A 348 -28.03 -39.11 -5.02
N MET A 349 -26.82 -39.44 -5.48
CA MET A 349 -25.61 -39.13 -4.74
C MET A 349 -25.44 -37.62 -4.64
N ASP A 350 -24.98 -37.13 -3.47
CA ASP A 350 -24.56 -35.73 -3.36
C ASP A 350 -23.24 -35.58 -4.12
N MET A 351 -23.22 -34.69 -5.10
CA MET A 351 -22.07 -34.46 -5.97
C MET A 351 -21.23 -33.25 -5.53
N THR A 352 -21.63 -32.54 -4.47
CA THR A 352 -21.02 -31.28 -4.07
C THR A 352 -19.52 -31.43 -3.79
N ASP A 353 -19.12 -32.36 -2.92
CA ASP A 353 -17.69 -32.64 -2.64
C ASP A 353 -16.93 -33.19 -3.86
N VAL A 354 -17.61 -33.99 -4.69
CA VAL A 354 -17.00 -34.64 -5.86
C VAL A 354 -16.67 -33.60 -6.94
N LEU A 355 -17.57 -32.64 -7.16
CA LEU A 355 -17.46 -31.58 -8.17
C LEU A 355 -16.89 -30.25 -7.63
N ASP A 356 -16.60 -30.17 -6.33
CA ASP A 356 -15.98 -29.02 -5.65
C ASP A 356 -14.68 -28.57 -6.34
N ALA A 357 -14.69 -27.34 -6.88
CA ALA A 357 -13.54 -26.69 -7.50
C ALA A 357 -12.87 -25.65 -6.58
N SER A 358 -13.31 -25.46 -5.32
CA SER A 358 -12.76 -24.44 -4.40
C SER A 358 -11.27 -24.65 -4.05
N LYS A 359 -10.79 -25.89 -4.21
CA LYS A 359 -9.39 -26.29 -3.97
C LYS A 359 -8.55 -26.24 -5.25
N ASP A 360 -9.18 -26.05 -6.41
CA ASP A 360 -8.48 -25.86 -7.67
C ASP A 360 -7.73 -24.52 -7.66
N ARG A 361 -6.59 -24.48 -8.36
CA ARG A 361 -5.67 -23.33 -8.39
C ARG A 361 -5.33 -22.87 -9.80
N MET A 362 -5.86 -23.53 -10.83
CA MET A 362 -5.72 -23.07 -12.21
C MET A 362 -6.19 -21.62 -12.32
N PHE A 363 -5.38 -20.76 -12.95
CA PHE A 363 -5.71 -19.34 -13.18
C PHE A 363 -5.94 -18.51 -11.90
N ALA A 364 -5.39 -18.92 -10.75
CA ALA A 364 -5.68 -18.28 -9.45
C ALA A 364 -5.32 -16.78 -9.38
N SER A 365 -4.25 -16.35 -10.07
CA SER A 365 -3.76 -14.95 -10.11
C SER A 365 -4.51 -14.05 -11.09
N LEU A 366 -5.26 -14.60 -12.05
CA LEU A 366 -6.05 -13.79 -12.98
C LEU A 366 -7.26 -13.19 -12.25
N VAL A 367 -7.37 -11.86 -12.23
CA VAL A 367 -8.46 -11.13 -11.56
C VAL A 367 -9.36 -10.49 -12.61
N PRO A 368 -10.61 -10.98 -12.81
CA PRO A 368 -11.53 -10.36 -13.76
C PRO A 368 -11.73 -8.87 -13.47
N ASP A 369 -11.85 -8.11 -14.55
CA ASP A 369 -11.82 -6.64 -14.54
C ASP A 369 -12.89 -5.99 -13.64
N GLY A 370 -14.05 -6.66 -13.50
CA GLY A 370 -15.09 -6.28 -12.54
C GLY A 370 -14.69 -6.49 -11.07
N SER A 371 -14.05 -7.62 -10.76
CA SER A 371 -13.50 -7.92 -9.43
C SER A 371 -12.34 -6.99 -9.07
N ALA A 372 -11.52 -6.58 -10.05
CA ALA A 372 -10.45 -5.61 -9.84
C ALA A 372 -11.01 -4.23 -9.41
N LYS A 373 -12.00 -3.71 -10.17
CA LYS A 373 -12.68 -2.44 -9.85
C LYS A 373 -13.43 -2.50 -8.52
N ALA A 374 -14.04 -3.64 -8.21
CA ALA A 374 -14.64 -3.89 -6.90
C ALA A 374 -13.61 -3.86 -5.76
N LEU A 375 -12.43 -4.49 -5.95
CA LEU A 375 -11.35 -4.49 -4.95
C LEU A 375 -10.79 -3.09 -4.70
N SER A 376 -10.62 -2.28 -5.75
CA SER A 376 -10.18 -0.89 -5.61
C SER A 376 -11.15 -0.08 -4.76
N ARG A 377 -12.47 -0.19 -5.02
CA ARG A 377 -13.50 0.50 -4.23
C ARG A 377 -13.55 0.01 -2.78
N TYR A 378 -13.42 -1.29 -2.54
CA TYR A 378 -13.33 -1.81 -1.16
C TYR A 378 -12.10 -1.26 -0.42
N THR A 379 -10.94 -1.23 -1.08
CA THR A 379 -9.71 -0.66 -0.53
C THR A 379 -9.89 0.81 -0.16
N GLU A 380 -10.54 1.61 -1.02
CA GLU A 380 -10.88 3.01 -0.75
C GLU A 380 -11.80 3.17 0.47
N MET A 381 -12.81 2.31 0.64
CA MET A 381 -13.69 2.32 1.82
C MET A 381 -12.96 1.96 3.12
N VAL A 382 -12.03 1.00 3.07
CA VAL A 382 -11.17 0.65 4.22
C VAL A 382 -10.20 1.79 4.56
N ASP A 383 -9.62 2.45 3.56
CA ASP A 383 -8.72 3.58 3.76
C ASP A 383 -9.44 4.83 4.31
N ASP A 384 -10.70 5.06 3.93
CA ASP A 384 -11.50 6.15 4.50
C ASP A 384 -11.79 5.93 6.00
N VAL A 385 -12.11 4.69 6.40
CA VAL A 385 -12.27 4.31 7.82
C VAL A 385 -10.96 4.53 8.59
N ILE A 386 -9.84 4.00 8.08
CA ILE A 386 -8.54 4.09 8.77
C ILE A 386 -8.07 5.54 8.87
N ARG A 387 -8.20 6.34 7.80
CA ARG A 387 -7.94 7.79 7.81
C ARG A 387 -8.77 8.49 8.88
N THR A 388 -10.09 8.28 8.86
CA THR A 388 -11.02 8.93 9.81
C THR A 388 -10.67 8.64 11.26
N GLN A 389 -10.22 7.42 11.57
CA GLN A 389 -9.83 7.06 12.94
C GLN A 389 -8.43 7.55 13.32
N ALA A 390 -7.47 7.56 12.39
CA ALA A 390 -6.14 8.15 12.61
C ALA A 390 -6.22 9.67 12.86
N GLU A 391 -7.04 10.39 12.09
CA GLU A 391 -7.30 11.82 12.29
C GLU A 391 -7.89 12.11 13.68
N LYS A 392 -8.83 11.29 14.17
CA LYS A 392 -9.37 11.41 15.54
C LYS A 392 -8.32 11.15 16.62
N LEU A 393 -7.47 10.13 16.45
CA LEU A 393 -6.39 9.82 17.40
C LEU A 393 -5.34 10.95 17.47
N GLN A 394 -5.04 11.58 16.33
CA GLN A 394 -4.17 12.76 16.26
C GLN A 394 -4.83 13.97 16.93
N GLN A 395 -6.10 14.26 16.62
CA GLN A 395 -6.87 15.36 17.24
C GLN A 395 -6.97 15.20 18.76
N GLY A 396 -7.24 14.00 19.26
CA GLY A 396 -7.27 13.72 20.70
C GLY A 396 -5.94 14.02 21.38
N SER A 397 -4.82 13.63 20.76
CA SER A 397 -3.48 13.85 21.30
C SER A 397 -3.07 15.33 21.29
N GLU A 398 -3.43 16.07 20.23
CA GLU A 398 -3.23 17.52 20.16
C GLU A 398 -4.09 18.27 21.19
N LEU A 399 -5.35 17.86 21.39
CA LEU A 399 -6.26 18.45 22.38
C LEU A 399 -5.70 18.32 23.81
N ALA A 400 -5.21 17.14 24.18
CA ALA A 400 -4.54 16.94 25.47
C ALA A 400 -3.27 17.82 25.60
N ARG A 401 -2.45 17.90 24.55
CA ARG A 401 -1.23 18.72 24.54
C ARG A 401 -1.54 20.21 24.70
N VAL A 402 -2.63 20.71 24.11
CA VAL A 402 -3.11 22.09 24.28
C VAL A 402 -3.57 22.33 25.71
N HIS A 403 -4.45 21.49 26.25
CA HIS A 403 -4.95 21.65 27.63
C HIS A 403 -3.84 21.57 28.69
N LEU A 404 -2.87 20.66 28.56
CA LEU A 404 -1.71 20.60 29.45
C LEU A 404 -0.86 21.88 29.37
N LYS A 405 -0.65 22.42 28.16
CA LYS A 405 0.09 23.68 27.98
C LYS A 405 -0.65 24.87 28.60
N GLU A 406 -1.97 24.97 28.44
CA GLU A 406 -2.79 26.01 29.08
C GLU A 406 -2.68 25.91 30.61
N MET A 407 -2.73 24.69 31.17
CA MET A 407 -2.55 24.42 32.59
C MET A 407 -1.11 24.60 33.10
N ASN A 408 -0.13 24.73 32.19
CA ASN A 408 1.32 24.77 32.50
C ASN A 408 1.78 23.49 33.23
N LEU A 409 1.38 22.33 32.71
CA LEU A 409 1.75 21.00 33.18
C LEU A 409 2.61 20.28 32.12
N PRO A 410 3.65 19.52 32.51
CA PRO A 410 4.05 19.19 33.89
C PRO A 410 4.89 20.27 34.60
N ASP A 411 5.30 21.33 33.90
CA ASP A 411 6.31 22.32 34.32
C ASP A 411 6.09 22.90 35.73
N SER A 412 4.85 23.23 36.10
CA SER A 412 4.53 23.78 37.42
C SER A 412 4.68 22.78 38.58
N ILE A 413 4.61 21.47 38.31
CA ILE A 413 4.94 20.42 39.28
C ILE A 413 6.47 20.26 39.39
N LEU A 414 7.16 20.26 38.26
CA LEU A 414 8.63 20.16 38.22
C LEU A 414 9.29 21.35 38.98
N ALA A 415 8.72 22.54 38.85
CA ALA A 415 9.13 23.73 39.61
C ALA A 415 9.02 23.53 41.14
N LEU A 416 7.97 22.86 41.64
CA LEU A 416 7.79 22.55 43.07
C LEU A 416 8.82 21.52 43.56
N GLU A 417 9.31 20.67 42.67
CA GLU A 417 10.40 19.72 42.92
C GLU A 417 11.79 20.35 42.74
N GLY A 418 11.88 21.68 42.62
CA GLY A 418 13.13 22.42 42.46
C GLY A 418 13.70 22.45 41.05
N HIS A 419 13.02 21.86 40.07
CA HIS A 419 13.44 21.81 38.67
C HIS A 419 12.87 23.01 37.91
N ALA A 420 13.33 24.22 38.27
CA ALA A 420 13.01 25.44 37.54
C ALA A 420 13.76 25.47 36.18
N VAL A 421 13.02 25.55 35.08
CA VAL A 421 13.57 25.50 33.71
C VAL A 421 13.45 26.88 33.04
N LEU A 422 14.56 27.36 32.47
CA LEU A 422 14.58 28.59 31.68
C LEU A 422 14.01 28.33 30.26
N PRO A 423 13.18 29.21 29.67
CA PRO A 423 12.66 29.02 28.31
C PRO A 423 13.81 28.89 27.28
N THR A 424 13.72 27.90 26.38
CA THR A 424 14.84 27.45 25.53
C THR A 424 15.55 28.57 24.77
N ALA A 425 14.81 29.48 24.14
CA ALA A 425 15.39 30.62 23.41
C ALA A 425 16.17 31.58 24.32
N LEU A 426 15.76 31.73 25.59
CA LEU A 426 16.46 32.54 26.59
C LEU A 426 17.67 31.80 27.18
N TRP A 427 17.61 30.46 27.24
CA TRP A 427 18.74 29.61 27.62
C TRP A 427 19.86 29.65 26.57
N GLU A 428 19.53 29.50 25.28
CA GLU A 428 20.47 29.68 24.15
C GLU A 428 21.12 31.08 24.17
N ASP A 429 20.31 32.11 24.44
CA ASP A 429 20.77 33.50 24.55
C ASP A 429 21.76 33.72 25.70
N VAL A 430 21.53 33.08 26.86
CA VAL A 430 22.43 33.12 28.03
C VAL A 430 23.70 32.29 27.76
N GLU A 431 23.60 31.08 27.20
CA GLU A 431 24.75 30.24 26.90
C GLU A 431 25.71 30.97 25.94
N ALA A 432 25.18 31.61 24.88
CA ALA A 432 25.97 32.41 23.95
C ALA A 432 26.76 33.54 24.66
N VAL A 433 26.19 34.18 25.69
CA VAL A 433 26.90 35.18 26.52
C VAL A 433 27.95 34.53 27.42
N GLN A 434 27.61 33.41 28.07
CA GLN A 434 28.52 32.70 28.98
C GLN A 434 29.72 32.06 28.26
N VAL A 435 29.56 31.65 27.00
CA VAL A 435 30.63 31.20 26.08
C VAL A 435 31.47 32.40 25.59
N SER A 436 30.86 33.56 25.39
CA SER A 436 31.54 34.82 24.98
C SER A 436 32.37 35.48 26.09
N GLY A 437 32.62 34.77 27.19
CA GLY A 437 33.38 35.23 28.36
C GLY A 437 32.54 35.89 29.46
N GLY A 438 31.23 36.02 29.28
CA GLY A 438 30.32 36.64 30.24
C GLY A 438 30.59 38.14 30.49
N PRO A 439 29.80 38.79 31.36
CA PRO A 439 29.99 40.20 31.76
C PRO A 439 31.41 40.53 32.22
N ALA A 440 32.06 39.62 32.96
CA ALA A 440 33.46 39.78 33.38
C ALA A 440 34.45 39.87 32.19
N GLY A 441 34.21 39.11 31.11
CA GLY A 441 35.05 39.11 29.91
C GLY A 441 35.14 40.46 29.20
N LEU A 442 34.06 41.27 29.25
CA LEU A 442 34.05 42.63 28.69
C LEU A 442 35.14 43.53 29.28
N GLN A 443 35.52 43.31 30.54
CA GLN A 443 36.56 44.12 31.21
C GLN A 443 37.95 43.84 30.63
N GLY A 444 38.21 42.60 30.21
CA GLY A 444 39.46 42.23 29.52
C GLY A 444 39.54 42.80 28.10
N GLU A 445 38.42 42.82 27.38
CA GLU A 445 38.35 43.38 26.01
C GLU A 445 38.40 44.92 26.02
N LEU A 446 37.79 45.57 27.03
CA LEU A 446 37.95 47.01 27.25
C LEU A 446 39.39 47.39 27.59
N GLN A 447 40.12 46.55 28.33
CA GLN A 447 41.56 46.75 28.58
C GLN A 447 42.37 46.67 27.26
N GLN A 448 42.09 45.66 26.41
CA GLN A 448 42.71 45.56 25.07
C GLN A 448 42.43 46.79 24.20
N LEU A 449 41.22 47.35 24.27
CA LEU A 449 40.84 48.59 23.58
C LEU A 449 41.70 49.78 24.04
N GLN A 450 41.88 49.93 25.37
CA GLN A 450 42.74 50.98 25.93
C GLN A 450 44.22 50.80 25.57
N ASP A 451 44.73 49.57 25.56
CA ASP A 451 46.12 49.28 25.16
C ASP A 451 46.36 49.54 23.66
N LEU A 452 45.44 49.14 22.78
CA LEU A 452 45.49 49.47 21.34
C LEU A 452 45.46 50.98 21.11
N ARG A 453 44.61 51.72 21.84
CA ARG A 453 44.58 53.18 21.77
C ARG A 453 45.92 53.81 22.16
N ARG A 454 46.56 53.32 23.23
CA ARG A 454 47.89 53.78 23.66
C ARG A 454 48.92 53.54 22.55
N VAL A 455 49.01 52.32 22.03
CA VAL A 455 49.97 51.96 20.96
C VAL A 455 49.77 52.81 19.70
N ASN A 456 48.52 53.05 19.30
CA ASN A 456 48.22 53.93 18.18
C ASN A 456 48.70 55.38 18.43
N HIS A 457 48.48 55.92 19.63
CA HIS A 457 48.92 57.27 19.98
C HIS A 457 50.44 57.39 20.00
N GLU A 458 51.14 56.43 20.62
CA GLU A 458 52.61 56.35 20.62
C GLU A 458 53.18 56.27 19.19
N LEU A 459 52.54 55.53 18.28
CA LEU A 459 52.96 55.45 16.88
C LEU A 459 52.79 56.78 16.12
N VAL A 460 51.74 57.56 16.39
CA VAL A 460 51.59 58.92 15.82
C VAL A 460 52.72 59.82 16.33
N VAL A 461 52.92 59.89 17.65
CA VAL A 461 53.94 60.75 18.29
C VAL A 461 55.34 60.41 17.77
N GLN A 462 55.74 59.14 17.76
CA GLN A 462 57.03 58.69 17.22
C GLN A 462 57.23 59.04 15.73
N THR A 463 56.15 59.14 14.96
CA THR A 463 56.23 59.51 13.54
C THR A 463 56.36 61.03 13.36
N GLU A 464 55.67 61.82 14.19
CA GLU A 464 55.83 63.27 14.23
C GLU A 464 57.24 63.65 14.71
N GLU A 465 57.76 63.02 15.75
CA GLU A 465 59.15 63.20 16.23
C GLU A 465 60.18 62.93 15.14
N LEU A 466 60.00 61.86 14.35
CA LEU A 466 60.90 61.49 13.25
C LEU A 466 60.91 62.56 12.14
N ILE A 467 59.74 63.11 11.80
CA ILE A 467 59.60 64.21 10.82
C ILE A 467 60.19 65.52 11.36
N GLN A 468 59.92 65.84 12.63
CA GLN A 468 60.43 67.05 13.29
C GLN A 468 61.95 67.01 13.42
N LYS A 469 62.54 65.84 13.70
CA LYS A 469 63.99 65.66 13.78
C LYS A 469 64.68 65.95 12.45
N GLU A 470 64.22 65.36 11.33
CA GLU A 470 64.83 65.65 10.01
C GLU A 470 64.64 67.13 9.61
N ALA A 471 63.49 67.73 9.94
CA ALA A 471 63.27 69.15 9.70
C ALA A 471 64.17 70.07 10.54
N ALA A 472 64.49 69.68 11.77
CA ALA A 472 65.46 70.38 12.63
C ALA A 472 66.89 70.23 12.10
N GLU A 473 67.28 69.04 11.65
CA GLU A 473 68.58 68.78 11.02
C GLU A 473 68.74 69.60 9.72
N ASP A 474 67.74 69.62 8.82
CA ASP A 474 67.79 70.44 7.61
C ASP A 474 67.86 71.95 7.92
N ALA A 475 67.15 72.42 8.95
CA ALA A 475 67.23 73.82 9.40
C ALA A 475 68.62 74.16 9.99
N GLN A 476 69.22 73.26 10.75
CA GLN A 476 70.56 73.41 11.30
C GLN A 476 71.61 73.49 10.19
N PHE A 477 71.61 72.56 9.23
CA PHE A 477 72.55 72.58 8.11
C PHE A 477 72.34 73.76 7.16
N ARG A 478 71.09 74.19 6.94
CA ARG A 478 70.77 75.42 6.19
C ARG A 478 71.32 76.68 6.88
N THR A 479 71.35 76.71 8.21
CA THR A 479 71.97 77.79 8.98
C THR A 479 73.51 77.73 8.92
N GLN A 480 74.11 76.53 8.93
CA GLN A 480 75.57 76.35 8.89
C GLN A 480 76.18 76.63 7.50
N PHE A 481 75.56 76.17 6.42
CA PHE A 481 76.10 76.27 5.06
C PHE A 481 75.47 77.40 4.22
N GLY A 482 74.41 78.05 4.73
CA GLY A 482 73.81 79.24 4.14
C GLY A 482 73.35 79.03 2.69
N THR A 483 73.77 79.93 1.80
CA THR A 483 73.42 79.90 0.36
C THR A 483 73.94 78.67 -0.39
N ARG A 484 74.84 77.87 0.21
CA ARG A 484 75.32 76.60 -0.38
C ARG A 484 74.37 75.42 -0.10
N TRP A 485 73.43 75.56 0.84
CA TRP A 485 72.46 74.51 1.18
C TRP A 485 71.23 74.56 0.26
N THR A 486 71.42 74.17 -1.00
CA THR A 486 70.47 74.39 -2.10
C THR A 486 69.26 73.45 -2.12
N ARG A 487 69.23 72.41 -1.27
CA ARG A 487 68.12 71.44 -1.21
C ARG A 487 66.80 72.09 -0.74
N PRO A 488 65.62 71.62 -1.19
CA PRO A 488 64.33 72.07 -0.67
C PRO A 488 64.21 71.88 0.85
N GLN A 489 63.51 72.79 1.51
CA GLN A 489 63.26 72.75 2.95
C GLN A 489 62.34 71.58 3.33
N SER A 490 62.64 70.86 4.42
CA SER A 490 61.87 69.69 4.83
C SER A 490 60.37 69.94 4.95
N SER A 491 59.99 71.07 5.56
CA SER A 491 58.59 71.46 5.82
C SER A 491 57.73 71.64 4.56
N THR A 492 58.33 71.89 3.38
CA THR A 492 57.56 71.94 2.13
C THR A 492 57.33 70.56 1.52
N LEU A 493 58.16 69.57 1.86
CA LEU A 493 58.05 68.19 1.40
C LEU A 493 57.21 67.32 2.35
N THR A 494 57.33 67.51 3.66
CA THR A 494 56.65 66.68 4.68
C THR A 494 55.19 67.07 4.93
N LYS A 495 54.71 68.18 4.35
CA LYS A 495 53.37 68.72 4.62
C LYS A 495 52.25 67.67 4.49
N ASN A 496 52.26 66.82 3.46
CA ASN A 496 51.23 65.78 3.30
C ASN A 496 51.25 64.72 4.41
N LEU A 497 52.44 64.38 4.92
CA LEU A 497 52.59 63.45 6.05
C LEU A 497 52.04 64.10 7.34
N GLN A 498 52.39 65.36 7.60
CA GLN A 498 51.89 66.10 8.75
C GLN A 498 50.36 66.30 8.69
N ASP A 499 49.81 66.66 7.52
CA ASP A 499 48.36 66.80 7.30
C ASP A 499 47.61 65.46 7.52
N ARG A 500 48.28 64.30 7.36
CA ARG A 500 47.73 62.97 7.65
C ARG A 500 47.88 62.57 9.11
N LEU A 501 49.02 62.87 9.75
CA LEU A 501 49.24 62.65 11.19
C LEU A 501 48.27 63.49 12.04
N ASN A 502 48.08 64.77 11.71
CA ASN A 502 47.09 65.64 12.34
C ASN A 502 45.66 65.05 12.27
N ARG A 503 45.30 64.39 11.16
CA ARG A 503 44.00 63.69 11.01
C ARG A 503 43.93 62.43 11.86
N PHE A 504 44.99 61.63 11.92
CA PHE A 504 45.05 60.46 12.80
C PHE A 504 44.95 60.89 14.28
N ALA A 505 45.65 61.95 14.71
CA ALA A 505 45.51 62.50 16.05
C ALA A 505 44.08 62.97 16.38
N ALA A 506 43.39 63.62 15.43
CA ALA A 506 41.99 63.99 15.58
C ALA A 506 41.06 62.77 15.69
N ASN A 507 41.26 61.75 14.84
CA ASN A 507 40.50 60.49 14.88
C ASN A 507 40.71 59.74 16.20
N LEU A 508 41.95 59.68 16.71
CA LEU A 508 42.27 59.05 17.99
C LEU A 508 41.57 59.74 19.17
N LYS A 509 41.44 61.07 19.13
CA LYS A 509 40.68 61.83 20.14
C LYS A 509 39.18 61.51 20.06
N GLN A 510 38.59 61.54 18.87
CA GLN A 510 37.18 61.21 18.68
C GLN A 510 36.85 59.77 19.09
N ALA A 511 37.75 58.83 18.84
CA ALA A 511 37.61 57.45 19.28
C ALA A 511 37.72 57.33 20.82
N ALA A 512 38.66 58.03 21.46
CA ALA A 512 38.76 58.08 22.93
C ALA A 512 37.48 58.62 23.61
N ASP A 513 36.85 59.64 23.01
CA ASP A 513 35.54 60.16 23.44
C ASP A 513 34.38 59.15 23.24
N SER A 514 34.58 58.13 22.38
CA SER A 514 33.66 57.02 22.17
C SER A 514 33.92 55.86 23.15
N ASP A 515 35.17 55.42 23.32
CA ASP A 515 35.57 54.43 24.34
C ASP A 515 35.05 54.84 25.71
N GLY A 516 35.22 56.13 26.05
CA GLY A 516 34.78 56.71 27.31
C GLY A 516 33.26 56.74 27.48
N LYS A 517 32.46 56.49 26.44
CA LYS A 517 31.00 56.22 26.55
C LYS A 517 30.74 54.73 26.76
N VAL A 518 31.44 53.86 26.05
CA VAL A 518 31.32 52.40 26.17
C VAL A 518 31.72 51.95 27.58
N GLU A 519 32.81 52.48 28.14
CA GLU A 519 33.24 52.23 29.53
C GLU A 519 32.18 52.65 30.56
N ARG A 520 31.48 53.78 30.35
CA ARG A 520 30.37 54.21 31.20
C ARG A 520 29.15 53.31 31.03
N SER A 521 28.72 53.05 29.80
CA SER A 521 27.62 52.13 29.48
C SER A 521 27.83 50.75 30.14
N MET A 522 29.05 50.22 30.09
CA MET A 522 29.43 49.01 30.81
C MET A 522 29.30 49.19 32.33
N ARG A 523 30.01 50.15 32.93
CA ARG A 523 30.03 50.39 34.38
C ARG A 523 28.63 50.55 34.97
N ASP A 524 27.78 51.34 34.31
CA ASP A 524 26.45 51.68 34.77
C ASP A 524 25.47 50.49 34.66
N ASN A 525 25.78 49.46 33.85
CA ASN A 525 24.94 48.28 33.62
C ASN A 525 25.51 46.97 34.19
N MET A 526 26.72 46.96 34.80
CA MET A 526 27.31 45.73 35.36
C MET A 526 26.38 45.00 36.34
N ALA A 527 25.66 45.74 37.20
CA ALA A 527 24.74 45.16 38.19
C ALA A 527 23.44 44.59 37.59
N LEU A 528 23.09 44.95 36.35
CA LEU A 528 22.04 44.27 35.58
C LEU A 528 22.62 43.00 34.92
N MET A 529 23.80 43.12 34.32
CA MET A 529 24.44 42.02 33.58
C MET A 529 24.91 40.87 34.47
N SER A 530 25.23 41.12 35.74
CA SER A 530 25.77 40.10 36.67
C SER A 530 24.83 38.92 36.96
N ILE A 531 23.55 38.99 36.59
CA ILE A 531 22.64 37.83 36.61
C ILE A 531 23.11 36.72 35.64
N LEU A 532 23.81 37.09 34.57
CA LEU A 532 24.31 36.17 33.54
C LEU A 532 25.58 35.42 33.97
N ASP A 533 26.24 35.82 35.06
CA ASP A 533 27.40 35.12 35.62
C ASP A 533 27.00 33.86 36.45
N SER A 534 25.72 33.71 36.78
CA SER A 534 25.17 32.56 37.52
C SER A 534 25.31 31.24 36.75
N ARG A 535 25.83 30.20 37.42
CA ARG A 535 26.04 28.86 36.85
C ARG A 535 25.62 27.79 37.88
N PRO A 536 24.57 27.00 37.65
CA PRO A 536 23.58 27.11 36.55
C PRO A 536 22.79 28.44 36.58
N ILE A 537 22.30 28.93 35.45
CA ILE A 537 21.52 30.19 35.38
C ILE A 537 20.19 30.05 36.13
N GLU A 538 19.67 28.82 36.17
CA GLU A 538 18.51 28.37 36.93
C GLU A 538 18.59 28.72 38.43
N SER A 539 19.81 28.88 38.98
CA SER A 539 20.02 29.34 40.37
C SER A 539 19.65 30.81 40.62
N ALA A 540 19.46 31.61 39.57
CA ALA A 540 18.94 32.97 39.64
C ALA A 540 17.42 33.06 39.45
N LEU A 541 16.74 31.94 39.15
CA LEU A 541 15.29 31.91 39.03
C LEU A 541 14.63 31.89 40.42
N PRO A 542 13.41 32.44 40.57
CA PRO A 542 12.60 32.22 41.76
C PRO A 542 12.40 30.73 42.01
N THR A 543 12.46 30.30 43.27
CA THR A 543 12.16 28.92 43.66
C THR A 543 10.72 28.83 44.16
N LEU A 544 9.96 27.83 43.69
CA LEU A 544 8.63 27.55 44.21
C LEU A 544 8.73 26.86 45.57
N ALA A 545 8.69 27.64 46.65
CA ALA A 545 8.74 27.12 48.02
C ALA A 545 7.41 26.49 48.45
N ARG A 546 7.46 25.38 49.19
CA ARG A 546 6.31 24.89 49.96
C ARG A 546 5.89 25.93 51.01
N PRO A 547 4.59 26.06 51.34
CA PRO A 547 4.13 26.99 52.37
C PRO A 547 4.85 26.79 53.70
N ILE A 548 5.35 27.89 54.29
CA ILE A 548 6.25 27.85 55.48
C ILE A 548 5.53 27.34 56.75
N MET A 549 4.20 27.22 56.74
CA MET A 549 3.40 26.71 57.86
C MET A 549 2.26 25.78 57.41
N SER A 550 2.59 24.56 57.01
CA SER A 550 1.68 23.41 57.09
C SER A 550 2.45 22.12 57.38
N LEU A 551 1.81 21.17 58.06
CA LEU A 551 2.32 19.82 58.33
C LEU A 551 1.32 18.75 57.87
N ASP A 552 0.38 19.13 57.01
CA ASP A 552 -0.72 18.27 56.58
C ASP A 552 -0.36 17.43 55.35
N ALA A 553 -0.56 16.11 55.45
CA ALA A 553 -0.41 15.15 54.35
C ALA A 553 -1.35 15.41 53.14
N ASN A 554 -2.21 16.43 53.23
CA ASN A 554 -3.09 16.90 52.17
C ASN A 554 -2.33 17.53 51.00
N GLU A 555 -1.20 18.21 51.24
CA GLU A 555 -0.41 18.84 50.17
C GLU A 555 0.21 17.80 49.22
N ASP A 556 0.91 16.80 49.77
CA ASP A 556 1.48 15.70 48.99
C ASP A 556 0.40 14.82 48.34
N ALA A 557 -0.81 14.75 48.92
CA ALA A 557 -1.96 14.07 48.31
C ALA A 557 -2.47 14.81 47.06
N ILE A 558 -2.52 16.16 47.06
CA ILE A 558 -2.90 16.97 45.89
C ILE A 558 -1.88 16.76 44.76
N VAL A 559 -0.58 16.87 45.06
CA VAL A 559 0.49 16.67 44.08
C VAL A 559 0.49 15.23 43.54
N GLY A 560 0.33 14.24 44.43
CA GLY A 560 0.27 12.83 44.06
C GLY A 560 -0.93 12.49 43.17
N ALA A 561 -2.11 13.03 43.46
CA ALA A 561 -3.32 12.81 42.66
C ALA A 561 -3.24 13.46 41.26
N LEU A 562 -2.63 14.65 41.16
CA LEU A 562 -2.38 15.32 39.88
C LEU A 562 -1.34 14.55 39.05
N LYS A 563 -0.21 14.13 39.65
CA LYS A 563 0.78 13.26 39.00
C LYS A 563 0.17 11.94 38.51
N GLN A 564 -0.63 11.28 39.33
CA GLN A 564 -1.31 10.03 38.96
C GLN A 564 -2.22 10.22 37.74
N SER A 565 -2.95 11.34 37.67
CA SER A 565 -3.84 11.66 36.55
C SER A 565 -3.05 11.98 35.27
N LEU A 566 -1.89 12.63 35.37
CA LEU A 566 -0.96 12.82 34.24
C LEU A 566 -0.43 11.49 33.70
N THR A 567 0.02 10.57 34.56
CA THR A 567 0.48 9.23 34.11
C THR A 567 -0.64 8.39 33.51
N GLN A 568 -1.89 8.57 33.94
CA GLN A 568 -3.06 7.98 33.28
C GLN A 568 -3.27 8.57 31.87
N LEU A 569 -3.07 9.87 31.68
CA LEU A 569 -3.18 10.54 30.38
C LEU A 569 -2.05 10.11 29.42
N GLU A 570 -0.82 9.97 29.91
CA GLU A 570 0.29 9.36 29.18
C GLU A 570 -0.03 7.92 28.76
N THR A 571 -0.66 7.15 29.64
CA THR A 571 -1.10 5.77 29.35
C THR A 571 -2.17 5.73 28.25
N LEU A 572 -3.16 6.62 28.31
CA LEU A 572 -4.17 6.78 27.24
C LEU A 572 -3.53 7.21 25.91
N GLY A 573 -2.49 8.05 25.95
CA GLY A 573 -1.71 8.43 24.78
C GLY A 573 -0.92 7.25 24.17
N ALA A 574 -0.24 6.47 25.00
CA ALA A 574 0.52 5.29 24.57
C ALA A 574 -0.38 4.22 23.91
N GLN A 575 -1.61 4.04 24.39
CA GLN A 575 -2.60 3.15 23.78
C GLN A 575 -2.94 3.54 22.33
N ARG A 576 -2.83 4.81 21.93
CA ARG A 576 -3.17 5.28 20.58
C ARG A 576 -2.28 4.71 19.51
N ALA A 577 -0.97 4.59 19.79
CA ALA A 577 -0.04 3.93 18.88
C ALA A 577 -0.43 2.46 18.65
N GLY A 578 -0.85 1.75 19.70
CA GLY A 578 -1.37 0.40 19.61
C GLY A 578 -2.65 0.29 18.76
N LEU A 579 -3.61 1.19 18.98
CA LEU A 579 -4.86 1.25 18.21
C LEU A 579 -4.60 1.54 16.71
N GLU A 580 -3.70 2.48 16.42
CA GLU A 580 -3.31 2.83 15.04
C GLU A 580 -2.57 1.68 14.35
N ASP A 581 -1.67 0.98 15.04
CA ASP A 581 -0.96 -0.18 14.50
C ASP A 581 -1.86 -1.41 14.32
N MET A 582 -2.88 -1.61 15.18
CA MET A 582 -3.89 -2.64 14.96
C MET A 582 -4.74 -2.36 13.70
N LEU A 583 -5.12 -1.10 13.43
CA LEU A 583 -5.79 -0.73 12.17
C LEU A 583 -4.92 -1.05 10.94
N LYS A 584 -3.61 -0.74 10.99
CA LYS A 584 -2.65 -1.05 9.91
C LYS A 584 -2.47 -2.55 9.70
N ASP A 585 -2.37 -3.33 10.78
CA ASP A 585 -2.21 -4.78 10.74
C ASP A 585 -3.49 -5.48 10.22
N MET A 586 -4.68 -5.00 10.62
CA MET A 586 -5.94 -5.45 10.05
C MET A 586 -5.98 -5.22 8.54
N LYS A 587 -5.66 -4.01 8.05
CA LYS A 587 -5.60 -3.73 6.60
C LYS A 587 -4.64 -4.68 5.87
N ARG A 588 -3.47 -4.96 6.43
CA ARG A 588 -2.47 -5.88 5.83
C ARG A 588 -2.95 -7.33 5.73
N LYS A 589 -3.93 -7.72 6.54
CA LYS A 589 -4.52 -9.07 6.58
C LYS A 589 -5.88 -9.15 5.87
N ASP A 590 -6.35 -8.03 5.30
CA ASP A 590 -7.68 -7.90 4.71
C ASP A 590 -7.70 -8.26 3.22
N ASP A 591 -7.69 -9.56 2.92
CA ASP A 591 -7.92 -10.07 1.57
C ASP A 591 -9.38 -10.56 1.39
N ILE A 592 -10.20 -9.73 0.73
CA ILE A 592 -11.55 -10.11 0.30
C ILE A 592 -11.61 -10.73 -1.10
N LEU A 593 -10.49 -10.77 -1.85
CA LEU A 593 -10.48 -11.20 -3.25
C LEU A 593 -11.01 -12.65 -3.42
N PRO A 594 -10.65 -13.65 -2.59
CA PRO A 594 -11.23 -14.99 -2.67
C PRO A 594 -12.75 -15.01 -2.43
N LYS A 595 -13.25 -14.11 -1.58
CA LYS A 595 -14.69 -14.00 -1.27
C LYS A 595 -15.45 -13.41 -2.46
N MET A 596 -14.88 -12.42 -3.14
CA MET A 596 -15.46 -11.86 -4.38
C MET A 596 -15.45 -12.86 -5.53
N MET A 597 -14.38 -13.66 -5.69
CA MET A 597 -14.32 -14.69 -6.74
C MET A 597 -15.35 -15.81 -6.56
N ALA A 598 -15.81 -16.04 -5.34
CA ALA A 598 -16.81 -17.06 -5.01
C ALA A 598 -18.27 -16.57 -5.15
N MET A 599 -18.51 -15.27 -5.30
CA MET A 599 -19.84 -14.67 -5.18
C MET A 599 -20.34 -14.05 -6.49
N THR A 600 -21.43 -14.60 -7.03
CA THR A 600 -22.10 -14.10 -8.24
C THR A 600 -23.28 -13.20 -7.87
N GLY A 601 -23.02 -11.90 -7.67
CA GLY A 601 -24.04 -10.93 -7.30
C GLY A 601 -23.49 -9.53 -7.03
N SER A 602 -24.28 -8.70 -6.34
CA SER A 602 -23.83 -7.37 -5.87
C SER A 602 -22.82 -7.51 -4.73
N TYR A 603 -21.74 -6.73 -4.77
CA TYR A 603 -20.70 -6.76 -3.74
C TYR A 603 -21.04 -5.91 -2.50
N GLU A 604 -22.11 -5.11 -2.51
CA GLU A 604 -22.46 -4.17 -1.40
C GLU A 604 -22.61 -4.87 -0.04
N ASP A 605 -23.30 -6.00 0.02
CA ASP A 605 -23.53 -6.72 1.28
C ASP A 605 -22.26 -7.42 1.79
N LEU A 606 -21.39 -7.84 0.87
CA LEU A 606 -20.05 -8.34 1.21
C LEU A 606 -19.18 -7.21 1.76
N PHE A 607 -19.13 -6.05 1.09
CA PHE A 607 -18.38 -4.88 1.55
C PHE A 607 -18.85 -4.43 2.93
N ARG A 608 -20.16 -4.32 3.16
CA ARG A 608 -20.74 -3.96 4.46
C ARG A 608 -20.28 -4.91 5.56
N LYS A 609 -20.40 -6.23 5.32
CA LYS A 609 -20.04 -7.27 6.30
C LYS A 609 -18.53 -7.35 6.55
N GLU A 610 -17.72 -7.10 5.52
CA GLU A 610 -16.26 -7.11 5.64
C GLU A 610 -15.71 -5.81 6.22
N ILE A 611 -16.41 -4.67 6.11
CA ILE A 611 -16.03 -3.42 6.80
C ILE A 611 -16.41 -3.48 8.28
N SER A 612 -17.53 -4.10 8.66
CA SER A 612 -17.97 -4.15 10.08
C SER A 612 -17.01 -4.87 11.04
N LYS A 613 -15.91 -5.48 10.56
CA LYS A 613 -14.83 -5.99 11.42
C LYS A 613 -14.00 -4.86 12.05
N TYR A 614 -13.93 -3.70 11.42
CA TYR A 614 -13.21 -2.52 11.94
C TYR A 614 -14.01 -1.79 13.03
N ASP A 615 -15.32 -2.03 13.16
CA ASP A 615 -16.22 -1.35 14.09
C ASP A 615 -15.75 -1.46 15.56
N HIS A 616 -15.20 -2.61 15.96
CA HIS A 616 -14.70 -2.84 17.32
C HIS A 616 -13.55 -1.88 17.68
N ILE A 617 -12.56 -1.69 16.79
CA ILE A 617 -11.46 -0.75 17.04
C ILE A 617 -11.96 0.71 16.94
N CYS A 618 -12.93 0.97 16.06
CA CYS A 618 -13.61 2.27 16.02
C CYS A 618 -14.30 2.61 17.34
N GLU A 619 -14.83 1.62 18.05
CA GLU A 619 -15.41 1.76 19.39
C GLU A 619 -14.31 1.97 20.45
N GLU A 620 -13.24 1.17 20.47
CA GLU A 620 -12.11 1.34 21.41
C GLU A 620 -11.46 2.72 21.29
N ILE A 621 -11.27 3.23 20.07
CA ILE A 621 -10.78 4.59 19.82
C ILE A 621 -11.74 5.64 20.40
N SER A 622 -13.05 5.44 20.23
CA SER A 622 -14.06 6.34 20.79
C SER A 622 -14.07 6.31 22.33
N GLN A 623 -13.87 5.15 22.94
CA GLN A 623 -13.75 4.98 24.40
C GLN A 623 -12.45 5.62 24.94
N ASN A 624 -11.32 5.48 24.26
CA ASN A 624 -10.05 6.14 24.64
C ASN A 624 -10.15 7.67 24.62
N LEU A 625 -10.85 8.24 23.64
CA LEU A 625 -11.11 9.68 23.57
C LEU A 625 -12.08 10.13 24.67
N GLN A 626 -13.18 9.42 24.91
CA GLN A 626 -14.11 9.72 25.99
C GLN A 626 -13.45 9.65 27.38
N ALA A 627 -12.54 8.68 27.59
CA ALA A 627 -11.76 8.56 28.81
C ALA A 627 -10.77 9.73 28.98
N GLN A 628 -10.16 10.21 27.89
CA GLN A 628 -9.33 11.42 27.93
C GLN A 628 -10.15 12.63 28.35
N ASP A 629 -11.31 12.88 27.75
CA ASP A 629 -12.08 14.10 28.01
C ASP A 629 -12.52 14.18 29.49
N GLN A 630 -12.90 13.05 30.09
CA GLN A 630 -13.17 12.95 31.53
C GLN A 630 -11.92 13.20 32.38
N LEU A 631 -10.78 12.65 31.98
CA LEU A 631 -9.51 12.80 32.69
C LEU A 631 -8.95 14.22 32.60
N LEU A 632 -9.11 14.92 31.47
CA LEU A 632 -8.71 16.32 31.31
C LEU A 632 -9.52 17.25 32.23
N LEU A 633 -10.83 17.01 32.39
CA LEU A 633 -11.66 17.73 33.36
C LEU A 633 -11.21 17.47 34.81
N GLN A 634 -10.83 16.24 35.13
CA GLN A 634 -10.26 15.90 36.45
C GLN A 634 -8.91 16.59 36.69
N ILE A 635 -7.99 16.55 35.72
CA ILE A 635 -6.69 17.23 35.77
C ILE A 635 -6.91 18.75 35.93
N GLN A 636 -7.88 19.35 35.23
CA GLN A 636 -8.19 20.77 35.37
C GLN A 636 -8.67 21.13 36.79
N ALA A 637 -9.55 20.33 37.38
CA ALA A 637 -10.00 20.54 38.76
C ALA A 637 -8.85 20.40 39.78
N GLN A 638 -8.00 19.38 39.62
CA GLN A 638 -6.82 19.16 40.46
C GLN A 638 -5.76 20.25 40.27
N ASN A 639 -5.54 20.73 39.04
CA ASN A 639 -4.60 21.80 38.74
C ASN A 639 -5.04 23.14 39.33
N ASN A 640 -6.34 23.45 39.32
CA ASN A 640 -6.88 24.64 39.98
C ASN A 640 -6.66 24.58 41.50
N GLN A 641 -6.87 23.41 42.12
CA GLN A 641 -6.58 23.21 43.54
C GLN A 641 -5.08 23.40 43.83
N PHE A 642 -4.20 22.71 43.08
CA PHE A 642 -2.74 22.85 43.15
C PHE A 642 -2.28 24.31 43.00
N ALA A 643 -2.78 25.03 41.98
CA ALA A 643 -2.46 26.43 41.73
C ALA A 643 -2.81 27.34 42.90
N SER A 644 -3.94 27.09 43.57
CA SER A 644 -4.40 27.84 44.74
C SER A 644 -3.66 27.49 46.04
N THR A 645 -3.13 26.27 46.17
CA THR A 645 -2.40 25.83 47.38
C THR A 645 -0.94 26.30 47.35
N PHE A 646 -0.30 26.30 46.18
CA PHE A 646 1.11 26.65 46.02
C PHE A 646 1.34 28.07 45.44
N ASN A 647 0.32 28.91 45.36
CA ASN A 647 0.40 30.29 44.83
C ASN A 647 1.09 30.40 43.45
N ILE A 648 0.78 29.47 42.54
CA ILE A 648 1.45 29.34 41.23
C ILE A 648 1.35 30.63 40.38
N GLU A 649 0.29 31.42 40.57
CA GLU A 649 0.10 32.72 39.91
C GLU A 649 1.19 33.76 40.31
N GLU A 650 1.53 33.83 41.60
CA GLU A 650 2.56 34.74 42.12
C GLU A 650 3.97 34.26 41.74
N TYR A 651 4.19 32.94 41.79
CA TYR A 651 5.40 32.31 41.27
C TYR A 651 5.62 32.63 39.79
N ARG A 652 4.60 32.45 38.93
CA ARG A 652 4.64 32.79 37.51
C ARG A 652 4.99 34.26 37.28
N ALA A 653 4.34 35.18 38.00
CA ALA A 653 4.62 36.61 37.89
C ALA A 653 6.07 36.96 38.30
N SER A 654 6.62 36.27 39.29
CA SER A 654 8.03 36.38 39.70
C SER A 654 8.98 35.85 38.62
N CYS A 655 8.69 34.68 38.03
CA CYS A 655 9.49 34.09 36.95
C CYS A 655 9.48 34.97 35.69
N GLU A 656 8.33 35.47 35.24
CA GLU A 656 8.23 36.42 34.13
C GLU A 656 9.08 37.68 34.34
N LYS A 657 9.10 38.20 35.57
CA LYS A 657 9.93 39.35 35.93
C LYS A 657 11.42 39.03 35.86
N CYS A 658 11.82 37.83 36.29
CA CYS A 658 13.20 37.36 36.17
C CYS A 658 13.61 37.14 34.70
N TYR A 659 12.76 36.50 33.89
CA TYR A 659 13.02 36.32 32.45
C TYR A 659 13.23 37.67 31.73
N LYS A 660 12.36 38.66 31.97
CA LYS A 660 12.51 40.02 31.41
C LYS A 660 13.78 40.73 31.90
N GLN A 661 14.27 40.42 33.10
CA GLN A 661 15.55 40.93 33.60
C GLN A 661 16.75 40.25 32.92
N ILE A 662 16.68 38.94 32.66
CA ILE A 662 17.70 38.19 31.90
C ILE A 662 17.74 38.65 30.44
N GLU A 663 16.58 38.81 29.79
CA GLU A 663 16.46 39.36 28.42
C GLU A 663 17.12 40.75 28.31
N ALA A 664 16.81 41.66 29.24
CA ALA A 664 17.41 42.99 29.29
C ALA A 664 18.93 42.94 29.53
N ALA A 665 19.41 42.02 30.37
CA ALA A 665 20.82 41.80 30.60
C ALA A 665 21.56 41.27 29.36
N VAL A 666 21.00 40.28 28.64
CA VAL A 666 21.56 39.73 27.40
C VAL A 666 21.60 40.79 26.31
N ALA A 667 20.52 41.53 26.12
CA ALA A 667 20.45 42.62 25.14
C ALA A 667 21.52 43.69 25.41
N LYS A 668 21.69 44.10 26.68
CA LYS A 668 22.68 45.11 27.05
C LYS A 668 24.12 44.60 26.97
N TYR A 669 24.35 43.32 27.29
CA TYR A 669 25.63 42.66 27.06
C TYR A 669 26.01 42.69 25.57
N ARG A 670 25.09 42.29 24.69
CA ARG A 670 25.30 42.26 23.23
C ARG A 670 25.62 43.65 22.68
N GLU A 671 24.87 44.67 23.09
CA GLU A 671 25.13 46.08 22.72
C GLU A 671 26.57 46.50 23.09
N ILE A 672 27.01 46.24 24.33
CA ILE A 672 28.35 46.63 24.79
C ILE A 672 29.44 45.81 24.08
N LYS A 673 29.23 44.50 23.92
CA LYS A 673 30.13 43.58 23.20
C LYS A 673 30.34 44.02 21.75
N GLU A 674 29.28 44.43 21.06
CA GLU A 674 29.35 44.93 19.68
C GLU A 674 30.15 46.24 19.60
N ASN A 675 29.85 47.23 20.45
CA ASN A 675 30.58 48.50 20.51
C ASN A 675 32.07 48.33 20.81
N ILE A 676 32.46 47.42 21.73
CA ILE A 676 33.88 47.11 21.99
C ILE A 676 34.52 46.48 20.74
N ASN A 677 33.85 45.53 20.09
CA ASN A 677 34.36 44.89 18.87
C ASN A 677 34.53 45.86 17.70
N GLU A 678 33.65 46.86 17.54
CA GLU A 678 33.85 47.93 16.55
C GLU A 678 35.07 48.80 16.88
N GLY A 679 35.24 49.19 18.15
CA GLY A 679 36.41 49.93 18.62
C GLY A 679 37.72 49.17 18.38
N LEU A 680 37.77 47.88 18.71
CA LEU A 680 38.94 47.02 18.48
C LEU A 680 39.30 46.95 16.98
N LYS A 681 38.32 46.74 16.09
CA LYS A 681 38.52 46.76 14.63
C LYS A 681 39.06 48.11 14.16
N PHE A 682 38.44 49.20 14.61
CA PHE A 682 38.86 50.56 14.27
C PHE A 682 40.32 50.82 14.64
N TYR A 683 40.74 50.50 15.87
CA TYR A 683 42.12 50.73 16.30
C TYR A 683 43.15 49.84 15.60
N VAL A 684 42.78 48.61 15.19
CA VAL A 684 43.67 47.75 14.39
C VAL A 684 43.87 48.32 12.97
N THR A 685 42.78 48.70 12.29
CA THR A 685 42.88 49.32 10.94
C THR A 685 43.59 50.67 10.99
N LEU A 686 43.38 51.47 12.05
CA LEU A 686 44.08 52.73 12.26
C LEU A 686 45.59 52.51 12.52
N GLN A 687 45.95 51.46 13.26
CA GLN A 687 47.34 51.11 13.54
C GLN A 687 48.10 50.75 12.26
N GLU A 688 47.49 50.00 11.35
CA GLU A 688 48.05 49.70 10.03
C GLU A 688 48.25 50.99 9.20
N ALA A 689 47.24 51.87 9.17
CA ALA A 689 47.29 53.13 8.44
C ALA A 689 48.35 54.11 8.97
N ILE A 690 48.54 54.18 10.30
CA ILE A 690 49.62 54.95 10.94
C ILE A 690 50.97 54.30 10.66
N THR A 691 51.09 52.97 10.73
CA THR A 691 52.35 52.25 10.48
C THR A 691 52.83 52.45 9.04
N ASN A 692 51.91 52.46 8.06
CA ASN A 692 52.22 52.80 6.67
C ASN A 692 52.77 54.24 6.54
N ILE A 693 52.19 55.20 7.26
CA ILE A 693 52.70 56.58 7.32
C ILE A 693 54.05 56.68 8.05
N LYS A 694 54.27 55.89 9.10
CA LYS A 694 55.56 55.78 9.79
C LYS A 694 56.66 55.26 8.87
N GLN A 695 56.35 54.29 8.01
CA GLN A 695 57.28 53.83 6.97
C GLN A 695 57.56 54.95 5.95
N GLN A 696 56.54 55.61 5.41
CA GLN A 696 56.73 56.74 4.47
C GLN A 696 57.58 57.87 5.06
N ALA A 697 57.41 58.18 6.35
CA ALA A 697 58.21 59.15 7.07
C ALA A 697 59.66 58.68 7.29
N SER A 698 59.85 57.40 7.64
CA SER A 698 61.17 56.77 7.80
C SER A 698 61.95 56.73 6.48
N ASP A 699 61.32 56.33 5.38
CA ASP A 699 61.91 56.30 4.04
C ASP A 699 62.29 57.70 3.56
N PHE A 700 61.42 58.68 3.83
CA PHE A 700 61.71 60.10 3.59
C PHE A 700 62.93 60.55 4.40
N ALA A 701 62.97 60.32 5.72
CA ALA A 701 64.09 60.74 6.57
C ALA A 701 65.40 60.06 6.19
N MET A 702 65.37 58.76 5.83
CA MET A 702 66.56 58.04 5.35
C MET A 702 67.06 58.60 4.02
N THR A 703 66.16 58.84 3.05
CA THR A 703 66.49 59.47 1.77
C THR A 703 67.07 60.87 1.97
N ARG A 704 66.50 61.65 2.89
CA ARG A 704 66.97 62.98 3.24
C ARG A 704 68.29 62.96 3.99
N SER A 705 68.58 61.94 4.80
CA SER A 705 69.88 61.76 5.47
C SER A 705 70.99 61.40 4.48
N ILE A 706 70.71 60.54 3.49
CA ILE A 706 71.63 60.25 2.38
C ILE A 706 71.93 61.53 1.60
N GLN A 707 70.91 62.23 1.11
CA GLN A 707 71.07 63.54 0.45
C GLN A 707 71.83 64.57 1.31
N CYS A 708 71.67 64.53 2.63
CA CYS A 708 72.34 65.43 3.55
C CYS A 708 73.84 65.16 3.57
N ARG A 709 74.26 63.89 3.72
CA ARG A 709 75.67 63.49 3.62
C ARG A 709 76.27 63.83 2.26
N ASP A 710 75.58 63.47 1.18
CA ASP A 710 76.09 63.66 -0.18
C ASP A 710 76.25 65.17 -0.49
N MET A 711 75.31 66.02 -0.03
CA MET A 711 75.42 67.49 -0.12
C MET A 711 76.53 68.06 0.80
N ILE A 712 76.76 67.47 1.97
CA ILE A 712 77.90 67.85 2.84
C ILE A 712 79.22 67.52 2.15
N GLU A 713 79.34 66.36 1.50
CA GLU A 713 80.53 66.01 0.71
C GLU A 713 80.75 66.98 -0.46
N ASP A 714 79.71 67.35 -1.21
CA ASP A 714 79.84 68.32 -2.31
C ASP A 714 80.18 69.74 -1.82
N VAL A 715 79.59 70.20 -0.71
CA VAL A 715 79.96 71.49 -0.10
C VAL A 715 81.39 71.46 0.44
N GLN A 716 81.84 70.34 1.02
CA GLN A 716 83.22 70.14 1.43
C GLN A 716 84.17 70.11 0.23
N ARG A 717 83.83 69.42 -0.88
CA ARG A 717 84.60 69.44 -2.13
C ARG A 717 84.73 70.85 -2.71
N GLN A 718 83.65 71.64 -2.68
CA GLN A 718 83.68 73.06 -3.07
C GLN A 718 84.50 73.96 -2.13
N MET A 719 84.67 73.59 -0.86
CA MET A 719 85.60 74.26 0.06
C MET A 719 87.06 73.81 -0.16
N SER A 720 87.29 72.52 -0.40
CA SER A 720 88.63 71.96 -0.64
C SER A 720 89.21 72.35 -2.01
N GLY A 721 88.36 72.59 -3.02
CA GLY A 721 88.77 73.00 -4.36
C GLY A 721 89.22 74.47 -4.52
N LEU A 722 89.33 75.23 -3.42
CA LEU A 722 89.70 76.65 -3.41
C LEU A 722 91.08 76.92 -2.78
N GLY A 723 91.98 75.92 -2.77
CA GLY A 723 93.32 76.02 -2.18
C GLY A 723 94.46 75.85 -3.19
N VAL A 724 94.88 76.94 -3.84
CA VAL A 724 96.10 77.04 -4.71
C VAL A 724 95.96 76.24 -6.03
N GLN A 725 96.21 76.78 -7.23
CA GLN A 725 97.10 77.87 -7.62
C GLN A 725 96.37 79.09 -8.22
N ASP A 726 96.70 80.29 -7.75
CA ASP A 726 96.59 81.51 -8.57
C ASP A 726 98.01 81.91 -9.00
N GLY A 727 98.21 81.98 -10.31
CA GLY A 727 99.46 82.31 -10.98
C GLY A 727 99.19 83.07 -12.28
N ARG A 728 98.28 84.04 -12.23
CA ARG A 728 97.92 85.00 -13.30
C ARG A 728 99.10 85.30 -14.27
N ASN A 729 98.90 85.40 -15.58
CA ASN A 729 97.68 85.86 -16.26
C ASN A 729 97.63 85.47 -17.75
N SER A 730 96.43 85.60 -18.35
CA SER A 730 96.17 86.00 -19.74
C SER A 730 96.54 85.07 -20.92
N SER A 731 95.50 84.74 -21.71
CA SER A 731 95.52 84.63 -23.19
C SER A 731 96.32 83.50 -23.87
N SER A 732 95.87 82.89 -24.97
CA SER A 732 94.56 82.90 -25.68
C SER A 732 94.60 81.91 -26.85
N ASN A 733 93.43 81.48 -27.35
CA ASN A 733 93.20 80.90 -28.70
C ASN A 733 93.82 79.50 -29.00
N ASN A 734 93.30 78.66 -29.91
CA ASN A 734 91.98 78.53 -30.58
C ASN A 734 91.93 77.14 -31.28
N TYR A 735 90.78 76.74 -31.88
CA TYR A 735 90.52 75.51 -32.67
C TYR A 735 90.53 74.16 -31.90
N SER A 736 89.75 73.13 -32.27
CA SER A 736 88.52 73.11 -33.10
C SER A 736 87.70 71.81 -32.97
N SER A 737 86.44 71.93 -33.37
CA SER A 737 85.50 70.91 -33.86
C SER A 737 86.09 69.94 -34.94
N GLN A 738 85.42 68.88 -35.44
CA GLN A 738 83.96 68.58 -35.54
C GLN A 738 83.70 67.10 -35.96
N SER A 739 82.57 66.49 -35.57
CA SER A 739 81.73 65.58 -36.43
C SER A 739 80.59 64.88 -35.65
N GLY A 740 79.54 64.47 -36.37
CA GLY A 740 78.45 63.55 -35.97
C GLY A 740 78.13 62.60 -37.14
N PRO A 741 76.90 62.04 -37.34
CA PRO A 741 75.64 62.30 -36.62
C PRO A 741 74.67 61.08 -36.45
N THR A 742 73.42 61.36 -36.03
CA THR A 742 72.11 60.65 -36.29
C THR A 742 71.63 59.36 -35.56
N ASN A 743 70.46 59.51 -34.91
CA ASN A 743 69.22 58.69 -34.95
C ASN A 743 68.95 57.40 -34.11
N THR A 744 68.15 57.59 -33.04
CA THR A 744 66.96 56.76 -32.65
C THR A 744 67.23 55.32 -32.05
N PRO A 745 66.21 54.54 -31.59
CA PRO A 745 65.88 54.54 -30.15
C PRO A 745 65.64 53.16 -29.46
N ASN A 746 65.27 53.21 -28.17
CA ASN A 746 64.54 52.21 -27.34
C ASN A 746 65.35 51.27 -26.41
N THR A 747 64.69 50.73 -25.37
CA THR A 747 65.28 50.10 -24.15
C THR A 747 65.07 48.57 -24.03
N PRO A 748 65.88 47.89 -23.19
CA PRO A 748 65.30 46.80 -22.35
C PRO A 748 65.93 46.56 -20.94
N ARG A 749 65.25 45.70 -20.16
CA ARG A 749 65.69 44.92 -18.95
C ARG A 749 66.60 43.72 -19.39
N PRO A 750 67.06 42.69 -18.59
CA PRO A 750 66.58 42.12 -17.30
C PRO A 750 67.67 41.57 -16.31
N GLN A 751 67.29 40.76 -15.29
CA GLN A 751 67.97 39.65 -14.54
C GLN A 751 66.98 39.10 -13.44
N THR A 752 66.90 37.88 -12.83
CA THR A 752 67.62 36.57 -12.69
C THR A 752 68.67 36.41 -11.56
N PRO A 753 68.81 35.24 -10.86
CA PRO A 753 67.86 34.15 -10.48
C PRO A 753 68.08 33.54 -9.03
N TYR A 754 67.42 32.41 -8.70
CA TYR A 754 67.45 31.65 -7.41
C TYR A 754 68.35 30.38 -7.42
N TYR A 755 68.72 29.86 -6.23
CA TYR A 755 68.90 28.42 -5.83
C TYR A 755 69.41 28.33 -4.35
N HIS A 756 69.41 27.21 -3.58
CA HIS A 756 68.42 26.13 -3.34
C HIS A 756 68.89 25.21 -2.15
N HIS A 757 67.99 24.70 -1.26
CA HIS A 757 68.31 23.58 -0.33
C HIS A 757 67.05 22.75 0.10
N PRO A 758 67.16 21.45 0.49
CA PRO A 758 66.03 20.48 0.66
C PRO A 758 66.04 19.70 2.03
N PRO A 759 65.29 18.58 2.25
CA PRO A 759 63.86 18.25 1.99
C PRO A 759 63.10 17.50 3.14
N GLN A 760 61.75 17.52 3.10
CA GLN A 760 60.73 16.47 3.43
C GLN A 760 59.39 17.17 3.81
N SER A 761 58.18 16.95 3.27
CA SER A 761 57.43 15.82 2.65
C SER A 761 56.56 15.02 3.66
N GLY A 762 55.21 14.93 3.57
CA GLY A 762 54.21 15.62 2.71
C GLY A 762 53.04 14.69 2.27
N TYR A 763 51.82 15.24 2.01
CA TYR A 763 50.69 14.61 1.25
C TYR A 763 49.63 15.66 0.81
N ALA A 764 48.91 15.47 -0.33
CA ALA A 764 48.04 16.50 -0.96
C ALA A 764 47.08 15.99 -2.09
N GLN A 765 46.27 16.92 -2.68
CA GLN A 765 45.83 17.09 -4.12
C GLN A 765 44.32 16.97 -4.51
N HIS A 766 43.74 17.70 -5.52
CA HIS A 766 44.03 19.11 -5.96
C HIS A 766 42.90 19.98 -6.67
N PRO A 767 42.50 19.88 -7.98
CA PRO A 767 42.40 21.14 -8.80
C PRO A 767 41.36 21.38 -9.97
N GLN A 768 41.45 22.60 -10.59
CA GLN A 768 41.02 23.12 -11.95
C GLN A 768 39.67 23.89 -12.08
N GLN A 769 39.39 24.87 -13.01
CA GLN A 769 40.16 25.80 -13.90
C GLN A 769 39.27 27.02 -14.42
N PRO A 770 39.80 28.08 -15.12
CA PRO A 770 39.12 29.39 -15.40
C PRO A 770 38.92 29.84 -16.92
N PRO A 771 39.13 31.12 -17.42
CA PRO A 771 38.07 32.11 -17.81
C PRO A 771 38.19 32.87 -19.21
N PRO A 772 37.25 33.79 -19.60
CA PRO A 772 37.42 34.73 -20.76
C PRO A 772 36.96 36.24 -20.61
N TYR A 773 36.91 37.02 -21.73
CA TYR A 773 36.99 38.53 -21.87
C TYR A 773 35.72 39.32 -22.39
N HIS A 774 35.84 40.63 -22.74
CA HIS A 774 34.77 41.65 -23.03
C HIS A 774 34.54 42.13 -24.51
N MET A 775 33.34 42.72 -24.77
CA MET A 775 33.01 43.99 -25.52
C MET A 775 32.53 44.07 -27.01
N ALA A 776 31.39 44.80 -27.21
CA ALA A 776 30.98 45.73 -28.32
C ALA A 776 30.16 45.27 -29.61
N PRO A 777 29.36 46.18 -30.27
CA PRO A 777 28.27 45.92 -31.28
C PRO A 777 28.56 46.56 -32.70
N PRO A 778 27.64 47.04 -33.62
CA PRO A 778 26.14 47.03 -33.77
C PRO A 778 25.52 46.87 -35.22
N GLY A 779 24.17 46.89 -35.37
CA GLY A 779 23.43 47.55 -36.51
C GLY A 779 22.46 46.74 -37.44
N GLY A 780 21.36 47.35 -37.93
CA GLY A 780 20.63 46.98 -39.19
C GLY A 780 19.11 46.59 -39.16
N PRO A 781 18.22 47.14 -40.04
CA PRO A 781 16.80 46.71 -40.32
C PRO A 781 16.66 45.95 -41.69
N PRO A 782 15.47 45.57 -42.28
CA PRO A 782 14.06 45.96 -42.02
C PRO A 782 12.94 44.85 -42.15
N TYR A 783 11.65 45.28 -42.12
CA TYR A 783 10.39 44.51 -42.35
C TYR A 783 10.02 44.32 -43.85
N PRO A 784 9.07 43.41 -44.23
CA PRO A 784 7.71 43.86 -44.58
C PRO A 784 6.50 42.90 -44.28
N THR A 785 5.32 43.50 -44.47
CA THR A 785 3.88 43.13 -44.30
C THR A 785 3.34 41.95 -45.18
N GLN A 786 2.08 41.44 -45.14
CA GLN A 786 0.71 42.04 -45.09
C GLN A 786 -0.45 41.10 -44.67
N GLN A 787 -1.59 41.70 -44.20
CA GLN A 787 -3.04 41.45 -44.45
C GLN A 787 -3.65 40.01 -44.52
N GLY A 788 -4.94 39.74 -44.22
CA GLY A 788 -6.10 40.52 -43.72
C GLY A 788 -7.44 39.75 -43.99
N GLN A 789 -8.46 39.77 -43.11
CA GLN A 789 -9.74 40.53 -43.21
C GLN A 789 -10.79 40.10 -42.13
N GLN A 790 -11.91 40.82 -42.01
CA GLN A 790 -13.11 40.63 -41.15
C GLN A 790 -14.40 40.63 -42.02
N PRO A 791 -15.68 40.45 -41.55
CA PRO A 791 -16.24 40.44 -40.17
C PRO A 791 -17.18 39.24 -39.82
N GLY A 792 -17.94 39.33 -38.71
CA GLY A 792 -18.88 38.28 -38.17
C GLY A 792 -20.33 38.29 -38.74
N PRO A 793 -21.39 37.84 -38.02
CA PRO A 793 -21.63 38.04 -36.57
C PRO A 793 -22.36 36.92 -35.73
N SER A 794 -22.36 37.13 -34.40
CA SER A 794 -23.41 36.80 -33.38
C SER A 794 -23.99 35.38 -33.17
N GLY A 795 -23.88 34.86 -31.94
CA GLY A 795 -24.69 33.76 -31.37
C GLY A 795 -24.11 33.18 -30.05
N PRO A 796 -24.85 33.12 -28.91
CA PRO A 796 -24.27 32.73 -27.61
C PRO A 796 -24.72 31.35 -27.08
N GLN A 797 -23.81 30.58 -26.47
CA GLN A 797 -24.15 29.48 -25.55
C GLN A 797 -23.05 29.30 -24.48
N TYR A 798 -23.44 28.77 -23.31
CA TYR A 798 -22.60 28.61 -22.11
C TYR A 798 -21.43 27.64 -22.31
N GLY A 799 -20.30 27.90 -21.63
CA GLY A 799 -19.17 26.98 -21.54
C GLY A 799 -18.95 26.44 -20.11
N GLN A 800 -18.53 25.19 -20.02
CA GLN A 800 -17.79 24.65 -18.86
C GLN A 800 -16.35 24.32 -19.30
N PRO A 801 -15.31 24.62 -18.48
CA PRO A 801 -13.94 24.20 -18.80
C PRO A 801 -13.74 22.71 -18.53
N GLY A 802 -13.42 21.94 -19.58
CA GLY A 802 -12.88 20.58 -19.42
C GLY A 802 -11.40 20.64 -19.07
N TRP A 803 -10.98 19.93 -18.02
CA TRP A 803 -9.58 19.82 -17.64
C TRP A 803 -8.91 18.61 -18.30
N GLN A 804 -8.10 18.86 -19.33
CA GLN A 804 -7.01 17.93 -19.67
C GLN A 804 -5.96 18.01 -18.56
N ASN A 805 -5.56 16.86 -18.01
CA ASN A 805 -4.46 16.80 -17.05
C ASN A 805 -3.36 15.89 -17.60
N SER A 806 -2.13 16.41 -17.68
CA SER A 806 -1.00 15.70 -18.27
C SER A 806 -0.41 14.69 -17.29
N TYR A 807 0.03 13.55 -17.81
CA TYR A 807 0.82 12.58 -17.05
C TYR A 807 2.14 13.23 -16.59
N TYR A 808 2.37 13.24 -15.27
CA TYR A 808 3.66 13.56 -14.68
C TYR A 808 4.10 12.43 -13.76
N ASN A 809 5.35 11.99 -13.89
CA ASN A 809 5.87 10.78 -13.27
C ASN A 809 6.88 11.11 -12.16
N PRO A 810 6.55 10.94 -10.87
CA PRO A 810 7.50 11.15 -9.78
C PRO A 810 8.27 9.87 -9.44
N GLN A 811 9.57 9.85 -9.74
CA GLN A 811 10.47 8.83 -9.18
C GLN A 811 10.65 9.08 -7.67
N GLY A 812 10.19 8.14 -6.84
CA GLY A 812 10.30 8.24 -5.39
C GLY A 812 11.74 8.06 -4.89
N GLN A 813 12.25 9.05 -4.16
CA GLN A 813 13.46 8.91 -3.34
C GLN A 813 13.10 8.35 -1.96
N GLN A 814 13.91 7.45 -1.43
CA GLN A 814 13.74 6.92 -0.06
C GLN A 814 14.28 7.93 0.97
N PRO A 815 13.54 8.22 2.06
CA PRO A 815 14.13 8.85 3.24
C PRO A 815 15.05 7.85 3.97
N GLN A 816 16.30 8.23 4.24
CA GLN A 816 17.13 7.53 5.22
C GLN A 816 16.75 7.95 6.64
N TYR A 817 16.61 6.96 7.54
CA TYR A 817 16.46 7.21 8.97
C TYR A 817 17.84 7.40 9.64
N PRO A 818 17.98 8.33 10.60
CA PRO A 818 19.19 8.43 11.43
C PRO A 818 19.26 7.27 12.44
N PRO A 819 20.47 6.83 12.85
CA PRO A 819 20.63 5.73 13.80
C PRO A 819 20.42 6.16 15.25
N TYR A 820 19.71 5.35 16.03
CA TYR A 820 19.57 5.53 17.48
C TYR A 820 20.90 5.22 18.21
N GLN A 821 21.35 6.15 19.05
CA GLN A 821 22.42 5.92 20.04
C GLN A 821 21.82 5.48 21.37
N TYR A 822 22.27 4.32 21.89
CA TYR A 822 21.93 3.87 23.24
C TYR A 822 22.78 4.60 24.27
N TYR A 823 22.18 5.53 25.02
CA TYR A 823 22.76 5.96 26.30
C TYR A 823 22.41 4.96 27.40
N LYS A 824 23.42 4.52 28.15
CA LYS A 824 23.25 3.84 29.43
C LYS A 824 23.20 4.88 30.55
N GLN A 825 22.26 4.70 31.46
CA GLN A 825 22.49 4.81 32.91
C GLN A 825 21.98 3.51 33.53
#